data_AF-A0A357ZBU2-F1
#
_entry.id   AF-A0A357ZBU2-F1
#
_cell.length_a   1.000
_cell.length_b   1.000
_cell.length_c   1.000
_cell.angle_alpha   90.00
_cell.angle_beta   90.00
_cell.angle_gamma   90.00
#
_symmetry.space_group_name_H-M   'P 1'
#
loop_
_entity.id
_entity.type
_entity.pdbx_description
1 polymer ?
#
loop_
_entity_poly.entity_id
_entity_poly.type
_entity_poly.pdbx_seq_one_letter_code
_entity_poly.pdbx_strand_id
1 'polypeptide(L)'
;MSLKKIFPVAMLLFFVHLIGYAQKNKTFSHPAIKDYGLKKYVSLNKTLPHSDTVPWKLVGKLPYNCHFQPLIEIENAEGKTIHLNSSNPLVLYLTKTESFVANKQSEIYEAKNWVSGEGAIYTIPAGAVVKSVQYRETGYDTKFVGSFECNDNDYNILWNKGARTAYLCMRDWFYDCPDRERVGFWGDGTPELNQCFYAFDSNAHQLAKELVLRPLDPKFYPGQQLEFLGEYGLWYYYLQTGDLASIKTVYPATKNFLFNTYKFGKKNQWFDWGKENKDIAIIEKCFMYIDLGALKKMALVTGNLADTLIINLKMDSIKNDFDKKYWKGNFYMSDQVNEPDDRANAMAINAGLADRTKWNAIYEFVLTKKTYSSCFFDRWVFEALCTIGKQEYALLRMYNRYKTMIPASFSTLWEHYDRWWASRIDAFDEGSSLNHGWNPPVINLSQTIAGISPIEAGWKTFQVLPKEGFLRTIKVVVPAIIGDVSVSIIKTTNNYSLSVHVPELSKSIVGIPKASFTKLQTISVNGKLIWNKQFINQVNGVRFYGADENYIMFETNAGDWQFLASGLLPINSPKIPAKNSIPAIPINKNNWTASASVNDSLFMFSGDKIPIPVPANNAIDGDHWTGWRDMTQKQYKGQWFELDMKQLVQFNKIELDNTWALWDSPNNYSVEVSNNGKNWSTPIATGSGTLGITEIKFPLQRARYIRVKQNGTDPLYHWSIYELSVYNIK
;
A
#
# COMPACT_ATOMS: atom_id res chain seq x y z
N MET A 1 -31.60 21.74 -29.30
CA MET A 1 -30.75 20.90 -30.17
C MET A 1 -29.62 20.37 -29.31
N SER A 2 -29.75 19.12 -28.85
CA SER A 2 -28.97 18.51 -27.77
C SER A 2 -27.84 17.65 -28.34
N LEU A 3 -26.59 17.96 -27.99
CA LEU A 3 -25.42 17.11 -28.25
C LEU A 3 -24.95 16.50 -26.93
N LYS A 4 -25.57 15.38 -26.54
CA LYS A 4 -25.02 14.45 -25.55
C LYS A 4 -23.81 13.77 -26.20
N LYS A 5 -22.60 14.09 -25.72
CA LYS A 5 -21.40 13.29 -26.04
C LYS A 5 -21.48 11.97 -25.27
N ILE A 6 -21.59 10.91 -26.06
CA ILE A 6 -21.52 9.51 -25.68
C ILE A 6 -20.10 9.23 -25.16
N PHE A 7 -19.96 9.07 -23.84
CA PHE A 7 -18.82 8.36 -23.25
C PHE A 7 -19.25 6.89 -23.15
N PRO A 8 -18.52 5.92 -23.72
CA PRO A 8 -18.85 4.53 -23.50
C PRO A 8 -18.37 4.15 -22.10
N VAL A 9 -19.32 4.01 -21.18
CA VAL A 9 -19.19 3.23 -19.95
C VAL A 9 -19.02 1.77 -20.38
N ALA A 10 -17.80 1.40 -20.77
CA ALA A 10 -17.42 0.04 -21.14
C ALA A 10 -16.32 -0.50 -20.20
N MET A 11 -16.20 0.09 -19.01
CA MET A 11 -15.09 -0.18 -18.09
C MET A 11 -15.47 -1.05 -16.88
N LEU A 12 -16.74 -1.46 -16.76
CA LEU A 12 -17.24 -2.23 -15.60
C LEU A 12 -17.89 -3.58 -15.95
N LEU A 13 -17.80 -4.03 -17.20
CA LEU A 13 -18.37 -5.32 -17.63
C LEU A 13 -17.32 -6.16 -18.37
N PHE A 14 -16.27 -6.55 -17.65
CA PHE A 14 -15.45 -7.71 -18.00
C PHE A 14 -15.69 -8.85 -16.98
N PHE A 15 -16.95 -9.12 -16.66
CA PHE A 15 -17.36 -10.34 -15.96
C PHE A 15 -17.61 -11.52 -16.92
N VAL A 16 -17.27 -11.38 -18.19
CA VAL A 16 -17.40 -12.46 -19.17
C VAL A 16 -16.03 -13.11 -19.39
N HIS A 17 -15.84 -14.27 -18.77
CA HIS A 17 -14.73 -15.19 -18.99
C HIS A 17 -13.33 -14.71 -18.59
N LEU A 18 -13.17 -14.19 -17.38
CA LEU A 18 -11.98 -14.53 -16.60
C LEU A 18 -12.11 -15.99 -16.14
N ILE A 19 -12.01 -16.93 -17.08
CA ILE A 19 -11.21 -18.11 -16.79
C ILE A 19 -9.80 -17.53 -16.68
N GLY A 20 -9.51 -16.92 -15.53
CA GLY A 20 -8.17 -16.54 -15.16
C GLY A 20 -7.35 -17.79 -15.42
N TYR A 21 -6.32 -17.66 -16.24
CA TYR A 21 -5.33 -18.70 -16.45
C TYR A 21 -4.72 -18.99 -15.07
N ALA A 22 -5.40 -19.82 -14.27
CA ALA A 22 -4.80 -20.55 -13.18
C ALA A 22 -3.57 -21.21 -13.81
N GLN A 23 -2.40 -20.91 -13.25
CA GLN A 23 -1.14 -21.42 -13.77
C GLN A 23 -1.32 -22.91 -14.07
N LYS A 24 -1.22 -23.30 -15.35
CA LYS A 24 -1.25 -24.71 -15.73
C LYS A 24 -0.12 -25.41 -14.96
N ASN A 25 -0.52 -26.19 -13.96
CA ASN A 25 0.27 -27.05 -13.07
C ASN A 25 1.74 -27.21 -13.47
N LYS A 26 2.60 -26.29 -13.02
CA LYS A 26 3.94 -26.69 -12.61
C LYS A 26 3.84 -26.93 -11.11
N THR A 27 4.12 -28.16 -10.68
CA THR A 27 4.19 -28.52 -9.25
C THR A 27 5.42 -27.88 -8.65
N PHE A 28 5.31 -26.61 -8.28
CA PHE A 28 6.20 -26.03 -7.29
C PHE A 28 5.75 -26.58 -5.93
N SER A 29 6.66 -27.17 -5.17
CA SER A 29 6.40 -27.51 -3.78
C SER A 29 6.41 -26.20 -2.99
N HIS A 30 5.23 -25.60 -2.77
CA HIS A 30 5.15 -24.44 -1.89
C HIS A 30 5.64 -24.81 -0.50
N PRO A 31 6.27 -23.88 0.25
CA PRO A 31 6.28 -23.98 1.71
C PRO A 31 4.85 -24.25 2.16
N ALA A 32 4.68 -25.12 3.16
CA ALA A 32 3.36 -25.45 3.68
C ALA A 32 2.61 -24.16 4.01
N ILE A 33 1.33 -24.04 3.64
CA ILE A 33 0.49 -22.97 4.18
C ILE A 33 0.54 -23.10 5.70
N LYS A 34 1.04 -22.05 6.35
CA LYS A 34 1.19 -22.04 7.80
C LYS A 34 -0.17 -21.87 8.45
N ASP A 35 -0.46 -22.78 9.37
CA ASP A 35 -1.57 -22.67 10.31
C ASP A 35 -1.08 -21.93 11.56
N TYR A 36 -1.69 -20.78 11.86
CA TYR A 36 -1.40 -19.97 13.04
C TYR A 36 -2.27 -20.33 14.25
N GLY A 37 -3.03 -21.43 14.16
CA GLY A 37 -3.94 -21.94 15.17
C GLY A 37 -5.28 -21.21 15.20
N LEU A 38 -6.18 -21.75 16.02
CA LEU A 38 -7.47 -21.12 16.32
C LEU A 38 -7.28 -19.92 17.25
N LYS A 39 -7.95 -18.82 16.93
CA LYS A 39 -7.90 -17.53 17.64
C LYS A 39 -9.30 -17.02 17.94
N LYS A 40 -9.40 -16.19 18.97
CA LYS A 40 -10.63 -15.47 19.33
C LYS A 40 -10.67 -14.13 18.61
N TYR A 41 -11.88 -13.71 18.21
CA TYR A 41 -12.12 -12.36 17.70
C TYR A 41 -11.79 -11.30 18.76
N VAL A 42 -11.36 -10.11 18.29
CA VAL A 42 -11.10 -8.94 19.15
C VAL A 42 -12.39 -8.49 19.82
N SER A 43 -13.48 -8.51 19.07
CA SER A 43 -14.82 -8.18 19.56
C SER A 43 -15.89 -8.85 18.72
N LEU A 44 -17.08 -9.02 19.30
CA LEU A 44 -18.28 -9.50 18.62
C LEU A 44 -19.37 -8.42 18.74
N ASN A 45 -20.20 -8.27 17.70
CA ASN A 45 -21.36 -7.38 17.74
C ASN A 45 -22.51 -7.88 18.65
N LYS A 46 -22.44 -9.14 19.11
CA LYS A 46 -23.37 -9.76 20.07
C LYS A 46 -22.61 -10.48 21.17
N THR A 47 -23.12 -10.41 22.39
CA THR A 47 -22.59 -11.21 23.52
C THR A 47 -23.06 -12.65 23.38
N LEU A 48 -22.13 -13.61 23.47
CA LEU A 48 -22.42 -15.04 23.38
C LEU A 48 -22.53 -15.68 24.78
N PRO A 49 -23.37 -16.73 24.96
CA PRO A 49 -24.22 -17.36 23.94
C PRO A 49 -25.40 -16.47 23.52
N HIS A 50 -25.84 -16.58 22.26
CA HIS A 50 -26.92 -15.76 21.71
C HIS A 50 -27.85 -16.54 20.78
N SER A 51 -29.13 -16.16 20.77
CA SER A 51 -30.15 -16.63 19.84
C SER A 51 -31.17 -15.52 19.61
N ASP A 52 -31.85 -15.54 18.47
CA ASP A 52 -32.91 -14.61 18.13
C ASP A 52 -34.10 -15.36 17.50
N THR A 53 -35.27 -14.75 17.57
CA THR A 53 -36.54 -15.26 17.02
C THR A 53 -36.67 -15.06 15.51
N VAL A 54 -35.79 -14.25 14.92
CA VAL A 54 -35.66 -14.03 13.48
C VAL A 54 -34.24 -14.38 13.00
N PRO A 55 -34.00 -14.58 11.69
CA PRO A 55 -32.64 -14.70 11.18
C PRO A 55 -31.81 -13.46 11.51
N TRP A 56 -30.57 -13.67 11.94
CA TRP A 56 -29.70 -12.60 12.44
C TRP A 56 -28.25 -12.81 12.00
N LYS A 57 -27.42 -11.76 12.15
CA LYS A 57 -26.00 -11.79 11.79
C LYS A 57 -25.13 -11.62 13.03
N LEU A 58 -24.12 -12.48 13.16
CA LEU A 58 -23.00 -12.30 14.09
C LEU A 58 -21.80 -11.80 13.29
N VAL A 59 -21.18 -10.72 13.74
CA VAL A 59 -19.95 -10.18 13.16
C VAL A 59 -18.85 -10.24 14.19
N GLY A 60 -17.71 -10.84 13.83
CA GLY A 60 -16.52 -10.91 14.65
C GLY A 60 -15.38 -10.09 14.04
N LYS A 61 -14.84 -9.14 14.80
CA LYS A 61 -13.74 -8.27 14.38
C LYS A 61 -12.40 -8.97 14.54
N LEU A 62 -11.60 -8.96 13.49
CA LEU A 62 -10.21 -9.43 13.50
C LEU A 62 -9.28 -8.28 13.89
N PRO A 63 -8.07 -8.57 14.42
CA PRO A 63 -7.11 -7.52 14.78
C PRO A 63 -6.56 -6.74 13.58
N TYR A 64 -6.61 -7.34 12.39
CA TYR A 64 -6.12 -6.84 11.11
C TYR A 64 -6.72 -7.68 9.99
N ASN A 65 -6.51 -7.28 8.73
CA ASN A 65 -6.82 -8.09 7.55
C ASN A 65 -5.93 -9.35 7.54
N CYS A 66 -6.54 -10.53 7.47
CA CYS A 66 -5.82 -11.79 7.36
C CYS A 66 -6.53 -12.77 6.42
N HIS A 67 -5.84 -13.85 6.03
CA HIS A 67 -6.52 -15.03 5.49
C HIS A 67 -6.98 -15.93 6.64
N PHE A 68 -8.25 -16.33 6.64
CA PHE A 68 -8.78 -17.11 7.73
C PHE A 68 -9.94 -18.03 7.33
N GLN A 69 -10.19 -19.02 8.18
CA GLN A 69 -11.36 -19.89 8.17
C GLN A 69 -12.21 -19.61 9.42
N PRO A 70 -13.48 -19.16 9.27
CA PRO A 70 -14.42 -19.05 10.37
C PRO A 70 -14.72 -20.40 11.04
N LEU A 71 -14.93 -20.40 12.36
CA LEU A 71 -15.38 -21.55 13.15
C LEU A 71 -16.55 -21.16 14.04
N ILE A 72 -17.58 -21.99 14.07
CA ILE A 72 -18.78 -21.79 14.91
C ILE A 72 -19.12 -23.04 15.71
N GLU A 73 -19.46 -22.84 16.98
CA GLU A 73 -20.13 -23.82 17.82
C GLU A 73 -21.59 -23.41 17.98
N ILE A 74 -22.50 -24.28 17.55
CA ILE A 74 -23.93 -23.97 17.47
C ILE A 74 -24.79 -25.08 18.08
N GLU A 75 -25.89 -24.68 18.72
CA GLU A 75 -26.92 -25.54 19.28
C GLU A 75 -28.30 -25.22 18.66
N ASN A 76 -29.25 -26.16 18.75
CA ASN A 76 -30.63 -26.02 18.27
C ASN A 76 -30.73 -25.61 16.78
N ALA A 77 -29.82 -26.15 15.97
CA ALA A 77 -29.66 -25.82 14.57
C ALA A 77 -29.84 -27.01 13.61
N GLU A 78 -30.26 -28.17 14.11
CA GLU A 78 -30.48 -29.37 13.28
C GLU A 78 -31.41 -29.08 12.09
N GLY A 79 -30.99 -29.46 10.90
CA GLY A 79 -31.68 -29.21 9.63
C GLY A 79 -31.63 -27.76 9.13
N LYS A 80 -31.07 -26.83 9.91
CA LYS A 80 -30.94 -25.42 9.52
C LYS A 80 -29.63 -25.17 8.78
N THR A 81 -29.65 -24.24 7.83
CA THR A 81 -28.47 -23.81 7.09
C THR A 81 -27.83 -22.60 7.76
N ILE A 82 -26.51 -22.65 7.93
CA ILE A 82 -25.68 -21.57 8.46
C ILE A 82 -24.72 -21.12 7.37
N HIS A 83 -24.50 -19.81 7.26
CA HIS A 83 -23.58 -19.23 6.29
C HIS A 83 -22.42 -18.54 7.01
N LEU A 84 -21.22 -18.67 6.46
CA LEU A 84 -19.97 -18.12 7.00
C LEU A 84 -19.21 -17.42 5.87
N ASN A 85 -18.74 -16.20 6.11
CA ASN A 85 -17.91 -15.46 5.16
C ASN A 85 -17.05 -14.40 5.88
N SER A 86 -16.31 -13.61 5.11
CA SER A 86 -15.69 -12.36 5.54
C SER A 86 -16.71 -11.23 5.60
N SER A 87 -16.52 -10.26 6.51
CA SER A 87 -17.31 -9.02 6.52
C SER A 87 -16.90 -8.03 5.43
N ASN A 88 -15.75 -8.23 4.79
CA ASN A 88 -15.31 -7.42 3.65
C ASN A 88 -16.33 -7.57 2.48
N PRO A 89 -16.96 -6.48 1.99
CA PRO A 89 -17.99 -6.51 0.95
C PRO A 89 -17.54 -7.13 -0.37
N LEU A 90 -16.29 -6.91 -0.77
CA LEU A 90 -15.74 -7.50 -2.01
C LEU A 90 -15.73 -9.03 -1.88
N VAL A 91 -15.42 -9.56 -0.69
CA VAL A 91 -15.46 -11.00 -0.45
C VAL A 91 -16.89 -11.48 -0.22
N LEU A 92 -17.65 -10.80 0.62
CA LEU A 92 -19.00 -11.17 1.02
C LEU A 92 -19.95 -11.31 -0.17
N TYR A 93 -19.86 -10.38 -1.13
CA TYR A 93 -20.82 -10.27 -2.22
C TYR A 93 -20.28 -10.79 -3.56
N LEU A 94 -18.97 -10.79 -3.80
CA LEU A 94 -18.40 -11.21 -5.09
C LEU A 94 -17.78 -12.61 -5.05
N THR A 95 -17.68 -13.24 -3.88
CA THR A 95 -17.16 -14.61 -3.75
C THR A 95 -18.22 -15.56 -3.22
N LYS A 96 -18.03 -16.86 -3.46
CA LYS A 96 -18.96 -17.89 -3.01
C LYS A 96 -18.96 -17.96 -1.49
N THR A 97 -20.09 -17.65 -0.86
CA THR A 97 -20.30 -17.81 0.58
C THR A 97 -20.30 -19.29 0.96
N GLU A 98 -19.57 -19.63 2.02
CA GLU A 98 -19.58 -20.99 2.55
C GLU A 98 -20.85 -21.23 3.38
N SER A 99 -21.42 -22.43 3.27
CA SER A 99 -22.57 -22.83 4.07
C SER A 99 -22.54 -24.31 4.44
N PHE A 100 -23.18 -24.64 5.55
CA PHE A 100 -23.41 -26.03 5.98
C PHE A 100 -24.81 -26.17 6.59
N VAL A 101 -25.33 -27.40 6.54
CA VAL A 101 -26.55 -27.79 7.24
C VAL A 101 -26.13 -28.47 8.53
N ALA A 102 -26.59 -27.97 9.68
CA ALA A 102 -26.29 -28.61 10.96
C ALA A 102 -27.01 -29.96 11.04
N ASN A 103 -26.27 -31.02 11.38
CA ASN A 103 -26.78 -32.40 11.38
C ASN A 103 -27.01 -32.94 12.79
N LYS A 104 -26.71 -32.13 13.80
CA LYS A 104 -26.81 -32.49 15.21
C LYS A 104 -27.48 -31.37 15.99
N GLN A 105 -28.03 -31.72 17.14
CA GLN A 105 -28.55 -30.73 18.09
C GLN A 105 -27.46 -29.77 18.58
N SER A 106 -26.20 -30.22 18.65
CA SER A 106 -25.00 -29.44 18.93
C SER A 106 -23.87 -29.86 17.98
N GLU A 107 -23.24 -28.89 17.31
CA GLU A 107 -22.19 -29.14 16.32
C GLU A 107 -21.15 -28.01 16.33
N ILE A 108 -19.88 -28.38 16.14
CA ILE A 108 -18.79 -27.45 15.82
C ILE A 108 -18.48 -27.61 14.34
N TYR A 109 -18.52 -26.50 13.60
CA TYR A 109 -18.18 -26.45 12.19
C TYR A 109 -17.05 -25.44 11.94
N GLU A 110 -15.99 -25.89 11.29
CA GLU A 110 -14.93 -25.04 10.76
C GLU A 110 -15.05 -24.95 9.25
N ALA A 111 -14.94 -23.73 8.71
CA ALA A 111 -14.99 -23.49 7.29
C ALA A 111 -13.86 -24.24 6.55
N LYS A 112 -14.18 -24.83 5.40
CA LYS A 112 -13.23 -25.57 4.57
C LYS A 112 -12.39 -24.63 3.71
N ASN A 113 -12.96 -23.53 3.26
CA ASN A 113 -12.29 -22.56 2.42
C ASN A 113 -11.84 -21.34 3.23
N TRP A 114 -10.67 -20.81 2.89
CA TRP A 114 -10.20 -19.56 3.47
C TRP A 114 -10.83 -18.36 2.76
N VAL A 115 -11.02 -17.28 3.51
CA VAL A 115 -11.45 -15.95 3.04
C VAL A 115 -10.46 -14.90 3.55
N SER A 116 -10.47 -13.69 2.96
CA SER A 116 -9.65 -12.56 3.41
C SER A 116 -10.52 -11.44 4.00
N GLY A 117 -10.00 -10.70 4.97
CA GLY A 117 -10.65 -9.50 5.48
C GLY A 117 -10.35 -9.23 6.95
N GLU A 118 -10.96 -8.16 7.47
CA GLU A 118 -10.82 -7.59 8.81
C GLU A 118 -11.91 -8.08 9.78
N GLY A 119 -12.81 -8.95 9.31
CA GLY A 119 -13.84 -9.54 10.14
C GLY A 119 -14.49 -10.76 9.49
N ALA A 120 -15.15 -11.57 10.31
CA ALA A 120 -15.98 -12.68 9.87
C ALA A 120 -17.45 -12.34 10.09
N ILE A 121 -18.30 -12.80 9.18
CA ILE A 121 -19.75 -12.70 9.30
C ILE A 121 -20.39 -14.09 9.26
N TYR A 122 -21.32 -14.32 10.18
CA TYR A 122 -22.12 -15.53 10.28
C TYR A 122 -23.59 -15.15 10.11
N THR A 123 -24.29 -15.80 9.17
CA THR A 123 -25.75 -15.66 9.06
C THR A 123 -26.41 -16.84 9.76
N ILE A 124 -27.14 -16.54 10.83
CA ILE A 124 -27.70 -17.50 11.76
C ILE A 124 -29.23 -17.56 11.57
N PRO A 125 -29.81 -18.75 11.38
CA PRO A 125 -31.25 -18.92 11.28
C PRO A 125 -31.93 -18.74 12.64
N ALA A 126 -33.21 -18.35 12.62
CA ALA A 126 -34.02 -18.15 13.82
C ALA A 126 -33.98 -19.38 14.78
N GLY A 127 -33.91 -19.12 16.08
CA GLY A 127 -33.92 -20.10 17.15
C GLY A 127 -32.67 -20.98 17.28
N ALA A 128 -31.66 -20.83 16.41
CA ALA A 128 -30.35 -21.43 16.63
C ALA A 128 -29.58 -20.64 17.70
N VAL A 129 -28.82 -21.33 18.54
CA VAL A 129 -28.04 -20.73 19.63
C VAL A 129 -26.56 -20.81 19.28
N VAL A 130 -25.91 -19.67 19.09
CA VAL A 130 -24.45 -19.62 18.90
C VAL A 130 -23.80 -19.61 20.27
N LYS A 131 -22.94 -20.60 20.54
CA LYS A 131 -22.26 -20.78 21.84
C LYS A 131 -20.91 -20.09 21.86
N SER A 132 -20.13 -20.31 20.80
CA SER A 132 -18.82 -19.70 20.62
C SER A 132 -18.49 -19.58 19.13
N VAL A 133 -17.61 -18.64 18.82
CA VAL A 133 -17.01 -18.50 17.49
C VAL A 133 -15.52 -18.25 17.63
N GLN A 134 -14.76 -18.77 16.68
CA GLN A 134 -13.32 -18.60 16.55
C GLN A 134 -12.97 -18.45 15.06
N TYR A 135 -11.70 -18.20 14.77
CA TYR A 135 -11.19 -18.29 13.41
C TYR A 135 -9.82 -18.95 13.41
N ARG A 136 -9.49 -19.66 12.34
CA ARG A 136 -8.14 -20.14 12.08
C ARG A 136 -7.46 -19.20 11.10
N GLU A 137 -6.35 -18.59 11.51
CA GLU A 137 -5.54 -17.79 10.58
C GLU A 137 -4.59 -18.70 9.81
N THR A 138 -4.53 -18.51 8.49
CA THR A 138 -3.61 -19.22 7.61
C THR A 138 -2.82 -18.25 6.73
N GLY A 139 -1.69 -18.66 6.17
CA GLY A 139 -0.96 -17.82 5.23
C GLY A 139 0.30 -18.47 4.71
N TYR A 140 1.03 -17.75 3.87
CA TYR A 140 2.34 -18.22 3.43
C TYR A 140 3.29 -18.40 4.62
N ASP A 141 4.07 -19.49 4.65
CA ASP A 141 5.00 -19.75 5.75
C ASP A 141 6.25 -18.89 5.65
N THR A 142 6.11 -17.63 6.06
CA THR A 142 7.19 -16.66 6.19
C THR A 142 6.98 -15.81 7.43
N LYS A 143 8.03 -15.11 7.87
CA LYS A 143 8.02 -14.23 9.04
C LYS A 143 8.31 -12.79 8.64
N PHE A 144 7.65 -11.85 9.32
CA PHE A 144 7.98 -10.43 9.26
C PHE A 144 9.28 -10.16 10.02
N VAL A 145 10.41 -10.26 9.34
CA VAL A 145 11.76 -10.00 9.93
C VAL A 145 12.22 -8.58 9.61
N GLY A 146 11.90 -8.10 8.41
CA GLY A 146 12.18 -6.73 8.02
C GLY A 146 11.44 -5.73 8.90
N SER A 147 12.02 -4.54 9.08
CA SER A 147 11.37 -3.47 9.83
C SER A 147 11.85 -2.10 9.40
N PHE A 148 11.01 -1.09 9.61
CA PHE A 148 11.35 0.33 9.47
C PHE A 148 10.66 1.14 10.56
N GLU A 149 11.40 2.05 11.17
CA GLU A 149 10.89 3.00 12.14
C GLU A 149 11.61 4.35 11.99
N CYS A 150 10.86 5.45 12.05
CA CYS A 150 11.38 6.81 12.09
C CYS A 150 10.62 7.69 13.07
N ASN A 151 11.11 8.91 13.29
CA ASN A 151 10.51 9.90 14.20
C ASN A 151 9.20 10.53 13.68
N ASP A 152 8.63 10.03 12.60
CA ASP A 152 7.38 10.52 12.00
C ASP A 152 6.47 9.31 11.75
N ASN A 153 5.45 9.20 12.59
CA ASN A 153 4.62 8.01 12.68
C ASN A 153 3.84 7.69 11.41
N ASP A 154 3.59 8.69 10.55
CA ASP A 154 2.87 8.46 9.29
C ASP A 154 3.65 7.51 8.38
N TYR A 155 4.98 7.64 8.31
CA TYR A 155 5.81 6.74 7.51
C TYR A 155 5.93 5.35 8.16
N ASN A 156 5.91 5.26 9.50
CA ASN A 156 5.85 3.97 10.21
C ASN A 156 4.53 3.24 9.89
N ILE A 157 3.40 3.96 9.90
CA ILE A 157 2.10 3.43 9.51
C ILE A 157 2.13 2.94 8.06
N LEU A 158 2.66 3.73 7.14
CA LEU A 158 2.74 3.36 5.72
C LEU A 158 3.59 2.12 5.49
N TRP A 159 4.74 2.02 6.17
CA TRP A 159 5.59 0.84 6.08
C TRP A 159 4.87 -0.40 6.60
N ASN A 160 4.25 -0.31 7.80
CA ASN A 160 3.54 -1.43 8.42
C ASN A 160 2.34 -1.91 7.58
N LYS A 161 1.55 -0.96 7.05
CA LYS A 161 0.44 -1.28 6.14
C LYS A 161 0.95 -1.89 4.83
N GLY A 162 2.05 -1.35 4.28
CA GLY A 162 2.70 -1.91 3.09
C GLY A 162 3.16 -3.35 3.30
N ALA A 163 3.87 -3.64 4.39
CA ALA A 163 4.32 -4.99 4.71
C ALA A 163 3.14 -5.95 4.92
N ARG A 164 2.07 -5.51 5.60
CA ARG A 164 0.85 -6.33 5.75
C ARG A 164 0.18 -6.61 4.41
N THR A 165 0.12 -5.61 3.53
CA THR A 165 -0.45 -5.73 2.18
C THR A 165 0.32 -6.76 1.36
N ALA A 166 1.65 -6.62 1.31
CA ALA A 166 2.52 -7.57 0.60
C ALA A 166 2.34 -9.02 1.11
N TYR A 167 2.22 -9.24 2.41
CA TYR A 167 2.03 -10.59 2.97
C TYR A 167 0.68 -11.23 2.56
N LEU A 168 -0.39 -10.43 2.49
CA LEU A 168 -1.70 -10.95 2.13
C LEU A 168 -1.82 -11.19 0.62
N CYS A 169 -1.02 -10.49 -0.17
CA CYS A 169 -0.82 -10.80 -1.58
C CYS A 169 0.13 -12.00 -1.80
N MET A 170 0.52 -12.72 -0.76
CA MET A 170 1.31 -13.95 -0.85
C MET A 170 0.54 -15.16 -0.34
N ARG A 171 0.36 -16.15 -1.20
CA ARG A 171 -0.07 -17.50 -0.78
C ARG A 171 0.43 -18.53 -1.78
N ASP A 172 -0.39 -18.98 -2.72
CA ASP A 172 0.02 -19.95 -3.74
C ASP A 172 0.91 -19.27 -4.81
N TRP A 173 0.68 -17.99 -5.08
CA TRP A 173 1.55 -17.13 -5.86
C TRP A 173 1.42 -15.70 -5.34
N PHE A 174 2.12 -14.75 -5.97
CA PHE A 174 1.87 -13.32 -5.79
C PHE A 174 0.54 -12.91 -6.42
N TYR A 175 -0.36 -12.33 -5.64
CA TYR A 175 -1.69 -11.89 -6.04
C TYR A 175 -1.74 -10.37 -6.18
N ASP A 176 -2.49 -9.87 -7.15
CA ASP A 176 -2.92 -8.46 -7.15
C ASP A 176 -3.61 -8.09 -5.82
N CYS A 177 -4.64 -8.86 -5.44
CA CYS A 177 -5.37 -8.70 -4.19
C CYS A 177 -5.92 -10.06 -3.68
N PRO A 178 -6.12 -10.21 -2.35
CA PRO A 178 -6.65 -11.46 -1.78
C PRO A 178 -8.19 -11.51 -1.73
N ASP A 179 -8.87 -10.38 -1.91
CA ASP A 179 -10.31 -10.27 -1.74
C ASP A 179 -11.11 -10.72 -2.97
N ARG A 180 -10.84 -10.19 -4.18
CA ARG A 180 -11.64 -10.48 -5.38
C ARG A 180 -10.93 -11.38 -6.42
N GLU A 181 -9.73 -11.01 -6.86
CA GLU A 181 -9.16 -11.48 -8.15
C GLU A 181 -8.16 -12.62 -7.95
N ARG A 182 -7.19 -12.45 -7.04
CA ARG A 182 -6.14 -13.44 -6.73
C ARG A 182 -5.32 -13.83 -7.96
N VAL A 183 -5.16 -12.93 -8.92
CA VAL A 183 -4.47 -13.16 -10.19
C VAL A 183 -3.00 -12.77 -10.06
N GLY A 184 -2.11 -13.62 -10.57
CA GLY A 184 -0.69 -13.33 -10.61
C GLY A 184 -0.27 -12.49 -11.81
N PHE A 185 -0.61 -11.21 -11.84
CA PHE A 185 -0.13 -10.28 -12.85
C PHE A 185 1.39 -10.08 -12.75
N TRP A 186 2.06 -9.83 -13.89
CA TRP A 186 3.50 -9.50 -13.87
C TRP A 186 3.77 -8.09 -13.36
N GLY A 187 2.82 -7.17 -13.62
CA GLY A 187 2.91 -5.78 -13.18
C GLY A 187 2.99 -5.73 -11.66
N ASP A 188 1.98 -6.31 -11.00
CA ASP A 188 1.88 -6.46 -9.54
C ASP A 188 3.01 -7.31 -8.95
N GLY A 189 3.35 -8.42 -9.60
CA GLY A 189 4.42 -9.30 -9.14
C GLY A 189 5.78 -8.60 -9.02
N THR A 190 6.02 -7.51 -9.77
CA THR A 190 7.29 -6.76 -9.73
C THR A 190 7.52 -6.08 -8.36
N PRO A 191 6.67 -5.13 -7.90
CA PRO A 191 6.77 -4.56 -6.56
C PRO A 191 6.53 -5.58 -5.46
N GLU A 192 5.66 -6.59 -5.63
CA GLU A 192 5.48 -7.63 -4.62
C GLU A 192 6.78 -8.42 -4.37
N LEU A 193 7.46 -8.85 -5.45
CA LEU A 193 8.78 -9.48 -5.36
C LEU A 193 9.79 -8.58 -4.65
N ASN A 194 9.81 -7.29 -4.98
CA ASN A 194 10.76 -6.36 -4.37
C ASN A 194 10.52 -6.16 -2.88
N GLN A 195 9.26 -5.98 -2.48
CA GLN A 195 8.88 -5.80 -1.08
C GLN A 195 9.21 -7.04 -0.24
N CYS A 196 9.10 -8.24 -0.81
CA CYS A 196 9.42 -9.48 -0.11
C CYS A 196 10.82 -9.48 0.49
N PHE A 197 11.82 -9.05 -0.28
CA PHE A 197 13.23 -9.01 0.14
C PHE A 197 13.52 -7.99 1.26
N TYR A 198 12.57 -7.12 1.60
CA TYR A 198 12.73 -6.09 2.63
C TYR A 198 11.77 -6.26 3.81
N ALA A 199 10.73 -7.07 3.69
CA ALA A 199 9.75 -7.31 4.75
C ALA A 199 9.88 -8.70 5.38
N PHE A 200 10.29 -9.72 4.63
CA PHE A 200 10.11 -11.12 5.01
C PHE A 200 11.40 -11.93 5.05
N ASP A 201 11.39 -13.03 5.80
CA ASP A 201 12.51 -13.97 5.81
C ASP A 201 12.67 -14.74 4.48
N SER A 202 13.76 -15.51 4.38
CA SER A 202 14.15 -16.19 3.15
C SER A 202 13.15 -17.21 2.61
N ASN A 203 12.14 -17.62 3.40
CA ASN A 203 11.08 -18.49 2.90
C ASN A 203 10.29 -17.81 1.76
N ALA A 204 10.12 -16.48 1.82
CA ALA A 204 9.45 -15.70 0.77
C ALA A 204 10.20 -15.74 -0.58
N HIS A 205 11.51 -16.05 -0.58
CA HIS A 205 12.32 -16.07 -1.81
C HIS A 205 11.86 -17.14 -2.80
N GLN A 206 11.20 -18.20 -2.32
CA GLN A 206 10.66 -19.24 -3.19
C GLN A 206 9.56 -18.69 -4.13
N LEU A 207 8.65 -17.85 -3.63
CA LEU A 207 7.66 -17.17 -4.49
C LEU A 207 8.33 -16.23 -5.51
N ALA A 208 9.37 -15.50 -5.08
CA ALA A 208 10.16 -14.66 -5.99
C ALA A 208 10.79 -15.47 -7.13
N LYS A 209 11.36 -16.64 -6.80
CA LYS A 209 11.93 -17.57 -7.78
C LYS A 209 10.86 -18.10 -8.75
N GLU A 210 9.68 -18.43 -8.26
CA GLU A 210 8.56 -18.91 -9.08
C GLU A 210 8.07 -17.87 -10.08
N LEU A 211 7.98 -16.60 -9.67
CA LEU A 211 7.68 -15.48 -10.56
C LEU A 211 8.77 -15.31 -11.63
N VAL A 212 10.04 -15.38 -11.23
CA VAL A 212 11.19 -15.30 -12.16
C VAL A 212 11.17 -16.43 -13.19
N LEU A 213 10.87 -17.67 -12.79
CA LEU A 213 10.83 -18.83 -13.68
C LEU A 213 9.51 -18.98 -14.45
N ARG A 214 8.56 -18.05 -14.25
CA ARG A 214 7.27 -18.07 -14.93
C ARG A 214 7.46 -17.85 -16.44
N PRO A 215 6.93 -18.73 -17.31
CA PRO A 215 7.02 -18.53 -18.75
C PRO A 215 6.34 -17.22 -19.19
N LEU A 216 7.03 -16.45 -20.03
CA LEU A 216 6.49 -15.21 -20.60
C LEU A 216 5.26 -15.46 -21.46
N ASP A 217 4.26 -14.58 -21.36
CA ASP A 217 3.04 -14.62 -22.18
C ASP A 217 2.82 -13.28 -22.92
N PRO A 218 3.36 -13.11 -24.14
CA PRO A 218 3.26 -11.85 -24.88
C PRO A 218 1.84 -11.46 -25.31
N LYS A 219 0.83 -12.31 -25.07
CA LYS A 219 -0.59 -12.01 -25.33
C LYS A 219 -1.27 -11.37 -24.12
N PHE A 220 -0.78 -11.64 -22.92
CA PHE A 220 -1.32 -11.13 -21.67
C PHE A 220 -0.50 -9.93 -21.18
N TYR A 221 -1.01 -8.72 -21.45
CA TYR A 221 -0.40 -7.43 -21.12
C TYR A 221 1.14 -7.40 -21.22
N PRO A 222 1.71 -7.42 -22.46
CA PRO A 222 3.16 -7.49 -22.64
C PRO A 222 3.95 -6.32 -22.02
N GLY A 223 3.29 -5.23 -21.63
CA GLY A 223 3.91 -4.10 -20.92
C GLY A 223 4.32 -4.47 -19.50
N GLN A 224 3.49 -5.24 -18.81
CA GLN A 224 3.80 -5.78 -17.49
C GLN A 224 5.06 -6.67 -17.50
N GLN A 225 5.30 -7.37 -18.61
CA GLN A 225 6.54 -8.15 -18.75
C GLN A 225 7.75 -7.23 -18.94
N LEU A 226 7.64 -6.10 -19.64
CA LEU A 226 8.74 -5.13 -19.68
C LEU A 226 9.02 -4.51 -18.29
N GLU A 227 8.01 -4.30 -17.46
CA GLU A 227 8.22 -3.80 -16.09
C GLU A 227 9.07 -4.77 -15.25
N PHE A 228 8.95 -6.07 -15.53
CA PHE A 228 9.60 -7.15 -14.80
C PHE A 228 10.97 -7.58 -15.35
N LEU A 229 11.16 -7.56 -16.67
CA LEU A 229 12.31 -8.22 -17.30
C LEU A 229 13.67 -7.53 -17.04
N GLY A 230 13.66 -6.30 -16.57
CA GLY A 230 14.84 -5.47 -16.36
C GLY A 230 15.40 -5.42 -14.93
N GLU A 231 15.85 -4.21 -14.57
CA GLU A 231 16.50 -3.89 -13.29
C GLU A 231 15.56 -4.07 -12.08
N TYR A 232 14.25 -4.01 -12.29
CA TYR A 232 13.25 -4.06 -11.20
C TYR A 232 12.74 -5.47 -10.90
N GLY A 233 12.92 -6.45 -11.79
CA GLY A 233 12.47 -7.84 -11.57
C GLY A 233 13.60 -8.86 -11.67
N LEU A 234 14.01 -9.24 -12.89
CA LEU A 234 15.00 -10.31 -13.10
C LEU A 234 16.38 -9.98 -12.49
N TRP A 235 16.94 -8.80 -12.82
CA TRP A 235 18.24 -8.44 -12.28
C TRP A 235 18.16 -8.12 -10.78
N TYR A 236 17.04 -7.56 -10.34
CA TYR A 236 16.76 -7.35 -8.92
C TYR A 236 16.84 -8.66 -8.13
N TYR A 237 16.10 -9.69 -8.56
CA TYR A 237 16.12 -11.01 -7.94
C TYR A 237 17.54 -11.59 -7.89
N TYR A 238 18.31 -11.46 -8.96
CA TYR A 238 19.69 -11.94 -8.99
C TYR A 238 20.58 -11.21 -7.97
N LEU A 239 20.45 -9.89 -7.85
CA LEU A 239 21.20 -9.13 -6.85
C LEU A 239 20.86 -9.57 -5.43
N GLN A 240 19.58 -9.83 -5.16
CA GLN A 240 19.10 -10.25 -3.85
C GLN A 240 19.54 -11.67 -3.47
N THR A 241 19.58 -12.60 -4.44
CA THR A 241 19.72 -14.04 -4.15
C THR A 241 21.04 -14.66 -4.60
N GLY A 242 21.72 -14.09 -5.60
CA GLY A 242 22.84 -14.73 -6.27
C GLY A 242 22.48 -15.95 -7.12
N ASP A 243 21.19 -16.23 -7.36
CA ASP A 243 20.73 -17.43 -8.08
C ASP A 243 20.99 -17.33 -9.60
N LEU A 244 22.24 -17.61 -9.97
CA LEU A 244 22.70 -17.62 -11.35
C LEU A 244 22.00 -18.70 -12.20
N ALA A 245 21.57 -19.81 -11.58
CA ALA A 245 20.92 -20.90 -12.31
C ALA A 245 19.58 -20.42 -12.90
N SER A 246 18.76 -19.74 -12.10
CA SER A 246 17.49 -19.17 -12.58
C SER A 246 17.71 -18.12 -13.68
N ILE A 247 18.72 -17.27 -13.54
CA ILE A 247 19.08 -16.28 -14.57
C ILE A 247 19.51 -16.94 -15.88
N LYS A 248 20.31 -18.01 -15.80
CA LYS A 248 20.70 -18.82 -16.98
C LYS A 248 19.49 -19.47 -17.64
N THR A 249 18.53 -19.97 -16.86
CA THR A 249 17.30 -20.58 -17.38
C THR A 249 16.44 -19.59 -18.16
N VAL A 250 16.26 -18.36 -17.67
CA VAL A 250 15.34 -17.39 -18.28
C VAL A 250 15.98 -16.58 -19.41
N TYR A 251 17.32 -16.47 -19.44
CA TYR A 251 18.05 -15.65 -20.41
C TYR A 251 17.61 -15.82 -21.87
N PRO A 252 17.50 -17.06 -22.44
CA PRO A 252 17.13 -17.22 -23.84
C PRO A 252 15.73 -16.68 -24.17
N ALA A 253 14.76 -16.92 -23.27
CA ALA A 253 13.39 -16.46 -23.42
C ALA A 253 13.31 -14.92 -23.32
N THR A 254 14.02 -14.32 -22.36
CA THR A 254 14.09 -12.86 -22.19
C THR A 254 14.71 -12.20 -23.43
N LYS A 255 15.84 -12.70 -23.93
CA LYS A 255 16.47 -12.19 -25.16
C LYS A 255 15.50 -12.25 -26.34
N ASN A 256 14.88 -13.42 -26.56
CA ASN A 256 13.92 -13.58 -27.65
C ASN A 256 12.73 -12.65 -27.52
N PHE A 257 12.22 -12.46 -26.30
CA PHE A 257 11.11 -11.54 -26.05
C PHE A 257 11.47 -10.11 -26.43
N LEU A 258 12.60 -9.59 -25.93
CA LEU A 258 13.02 -8.21 -26.15
C LEU A 258 13.37 -7.92 -27.61
N PHE A 259 13.96 -8.88 -28.33
CA PHE A 259 14.40 -8.67 -29.72
C PHE A 259 13.32 -8.99 -30.76
N ASN A 260 12.58 -10.07 -30.56
CA ASN A 260 11.74 -10.66 -31.61
C ASN A 260 10.25 -10.54 -31.30
N THR A 261 9.85 -10.73 -30.05
CA THR A 261 8.42 -10.83 -29.66
C THR A 261 7.78 -9.49 -29.34
N TYR A 262 8.43 -8.65 -28.54
CA TYR A 262 7.87 -7.38 -28.11
C TYR A 262 7.79 -6.39 -29.28
N LYS A 263 6.63 -5.73 -29.41
CA LYS A 263 6.37 -4.71 -30.43
C LYS A 263 5.80 -3.47 -29.75
N PHE A 264 6.42 -2.31 -29.99
CA PHE A 264 6.00 -1.02 -29.45
C PHE A 264 4.62 -0.59 -29.94
N GLY A 265 3.94 0.25 -29.17
CA GLY A 265 2.70 0.90 -29.59
C GLY A 265 1.50 -0.05 -29.72
N LYS A 266 1.51 -1.19 -29.01
CA LYS A 266 0.33 -2.06 -28.94
C LYS A 266 -0.79 -1.36 -28.19
N LYS A 267 -2.00 -1.39 -28.75
CA LYS A 267 -3.19 -0.73 -28.17
C LYS A 267 -3.66 -1.35 -26.84
N ASN A 268 -3.49 -2.66 -26.65
CA ASN A 268 -3.97 -3.39 -25.46
C ASN A 268 -2.83 -3.61 -24.46
N GLN A 269 -2.14 -2.54 -24.11
CA GLN A 269 -1.01 -2.59 -23.20
C GLN A 269 -1.29 -1.77 -21.96
N TRP A 270 -0.90 -2.32 -20.82
CA TRP A 270 -1.07 -1.68 -19.52
C TRP A 270 0.32 -1.41 -18.92
N PHE A 271 0.45 -0.22 -18.32
CA PHE A 271 1.60 0.20 -17.53
C PHE A 271 1.19 0.88 -16.22
N ASP A 272 -0.02 1.45 -16.13
CA ASP A 272 -0.44 2.16 -14.93
C ASP A 272 -1.96 2.40 -14.92
N TRP A 273 -2.55 2.35 -13.73
CA TRP A 273 -3.96 2.71 -13.46
C TRP A 273 -4.16 4.16 -13.02
N GLY A 274 -3.15 5.02 -13.22
CA GLY A 274 -3.24 6.44 -12.95
C GLY A 274 -4.10 7.18 -13.98
N LYS A 275 -4.07 8.52 -13.95
CA LYS A 275 -4.83 9.36 -14.88
C LYS A 275 -4.50 9.03 -16.34
N GLU A 276 -5.51 9.16 -17.21
CA GLU A 276 -5.45 8.72 -18.62
C GLU A 276 -4.45 9.46 -19.54
N ASN A 277 -3.79 10.54 -19.09
CA ASN A 277 -2.71 11.18 -19.83
C ASN A 277 -1.39 10.37 -19.72
N LYS A 278 -1.37 9.16 -20.28
CA LYS A 278 -0.27 8.20 -20.20
C LYS A 278 0.60 8.30 -21.45
N ASP A 279 1.84 8.76 -21.32
CA ASP A 279 2.77 8.87 -22.46
C ASP A 279 3.50 7.53 -22.68
N ILE A 280 2.73 6.55 -23.17
CA ILE A 280 3.16 5.14 -23.31
C ILE A 280 4.38 5.04 -24.24
N ALA A 281 4.44 5.84 -25.30
CA ALA A 281 5.57 5.83 -26.24
C ALA A 281 6.91 6.08 -25.56
N ILE A 282 6.95 6.90 -24.50
CA ILE A 282 8.16 7.17 -23.72
C ILE A 282 8.38 6.09 -22.67
N ILE A 283 7.32 5.71 -21.94
CA ILE A 283 7.38 4.69 -20.89
C ILE A 283 7.93 3.37 -21.44
N GLU A 284 7.40 2.89 -22.56
CA GLU A 284 7.87 1.66 -23.23
C GLU A 284 9.34 1.73 -23.62
N LYS A 285 9.81 2.89 -24.10
CA LYS A 285 11.20 3.08 -24.53
C LYS A 285 12.15 3.07 -23.34
N CYS A 286 11.74 3.66 -22.23
CA CYS A 286 12.51 3.66 -21.00
C CYS A 286 12.63 2.24 -20.43
N PHE A 287 11.52 1.49 -20.32
CA PHE A 287 11.58 0.10 -19.87
C PHE A 287 12.40 -0.78 -20.82
N MET A 288 12.21 -0.68 -22.14
CA MET A 288 13.05 -1.43 -23.09
C MET A 288 14.55 -1.13 -22.90
N TYR A 289 14.91 0.14 -22.66
CA TYR A 289 16.31 0.51 -22.44
C TYR A 289 16.88 -0.10 -21.16
N ILE A 290 16.10 -0.05 -20.07
CA ILE A 290 16.43 -0.67 -18.78
C ILE A 290 16.58 -2.18 -18.93
N ASP A 291 15.64 -2.84 -19.61
CA ASP A 291 15.62 -4.29 -19.83
C ASP A 291 16.80 -4.77 -20.67
N LEU A 292 17.18 -4.00 -21.70
CA LEU A 292 18.39 -4.30 -22.48
C LEU A 292 19.66 -4.15 -21.64
N GLY A 293 19.70 -3.17 -20.73
CA GLY A 293 20.78 -3.02 -19.76
C GLY A 293 20.90 -4.23 -18.84
N ALA A 294 19.79 -4.68 -18.27
CA ALA A 294 19.74 -5.90 -17.46
C ALA A 294 20.11 -7.15 -18.27
N LEU A 295 19.59 -7.29 -19.49
CA LEU A 295 19.91 -8.40 -20.40
C LEU A 295 21.41 -8.45 -20.70
N LYS A 296 22.07 -7.29 -20.88
CA LYS A 296 23.53 -7.22 -21.05
C LYS A 296 24.23 -7.76 -19.81
N LYS A 297 23.83 -7.36 -18.60
CA LYS A 297 24.40 -7.86 -17.34
C LYS A 297 24.19 -9.38 -17.21
N MET A 298 23.00 -9.87 -17.54
CA MET A 298 22.70 -11.31 -17.57
C MET A 298 23.58 -12.05 -18.59
N ALA A 299 23.78 -11.49 -19.78
CA ALA A 299 24.63 -12.09 -20.82
C ALA A 299 26.07 -12.28 -20.32
N LEU A 300 26.61 -11.28 -19.62
CA LEU A 300 27.96 -11.33 -19.03
C LEU A 300 28.08 -12.48 -18.01
N VAL A 301 27.13 -12.62 -17.09
CA VAL A 301 27.22 -13.63 -16.02
C VAL A 301 26.81 -15.04 -16.46
N THR A 302 26.04 -15.18 -17.54
CA THR A 302 25.57 -16.48 -18.06
C THR A 302 26.44 -17.08 -19.17
N GLY A 303 27.52 -16.39 -19.57
CA GLY A 303 28.44 -16.85 -20.62
C GLY A 303 28.00 -16.53 -22.05
N ASN A 304 27.08 -15.60 -22.25
CA ASN A 304 26.56 -15.20 -23.56
C ASN A 304 27.22 -13.89 -24.07
N LEU A 305 28.54 -13.77 -23.93
CA LEU A 305 29.29 -12.53 -24.21
C LEU A 305 29.10 -11.97 -25.63
N ALA A 306 28.95 -12.85 -26.63
CA ALA A 306 28.73 -12.45 -28.02
C ALA A 306 27.45 -11.61 -28.22
N ASP A 307 26.44 -11.80 -27.37
CA ASP A 307 25.18 -11.07 -27.47
C ASP A 307 25.30 -9.61 -27.02
N THR A 308 26.34 -9.26 -26.26
CA THR A 308 26.54 -7.89 -25.78
C THR A 308 26.65 -6.87 -26.92
N LEU A 309 27.16 -7.29 -28.08
CA LEU A 309 27.27 -6.43 -29.26
C LEU A 309 25.89 -6.01 -29.79
N ILE A 310 25.00 -6.97 -30.05
CA ILE A 310 23.65 -6.68 -30.57
C ILE A 310 22.79 -5.95 -29.53
N ILE A 311 23.02 -6.19 -28.24
CA ILE A 311 22.37 -5.47 -27.14
C ILE A 311 22.81 -4.00 -27.13
N ASN A 312 24.12 -3.73 -27.17
CA ASN A 312 24.65 -2.37 -27.23
C ASN A 312 24.12 -1.61 -28.45
N LEU A 313 24.15 -2.22 -29.66
CA LEU A 313 23.63 -1.57 -30.87
C LEU A 313 22.17 -1.12 -30.72
N LYS A 314 21.33 -1.96 -30.10
CA LYS A 314 19.93 -1.62 -29.86
C LYS A 314 19.76 -0.54 -28.78
N MET A 315 20.55 -0.60 -27.70
CA MET A 315 20.57 0.44 -26.66
C MET A 315 21.02 1.79 -27.23
N ASP A 316 22.09 1.80 -28.02
CA ASP A 316 22.65 3.00 -28.65
C ASP A 316 21.65 3.63 -29.62
N SER A 317 20.93 2.82 -30.40
CA SER A 317 19.85 3.30 -31.26
C SER A 317 18.75 4.00 -30.43
N ILE A 318 18.30 3.42 -29.31
CA ILE A 318 17.30 4.07 -28.46
C ILE A 318 17.85 5.39 -27.90
N LYS A 319 19.06 5.38 -27.35
CA LYS A 319 19.67 6.55 -26.72
C LYS A 319 19.87 7.71 -27.71
N ASN A 320 20.34 7.42 -28.92
CA ASN A 320 20.65 8.43 -29.93
C ASN A 320 19.40 9.10 -30.54
N ASP A 321 18.25 8.45 -30.46
CA ASP A 321 16.99 8.95 -31.02
C ASP A 321 16.06 9.55 -29.96
N PHE A 322 16.23 9.20 -28.68
CA PHE A 322 15.30 9.55 -27.62
C PHE A 322 15.09 11.06 -27.46
N ASP A 323 16.17 11.82 -27.29
CA ASP A 323 16.10 13.28 -27.14
C ASP A 323 15.51 13.95 -28.37
N LYS A 324 15.99 13.57 -29.56
CA LYS A 324 15.53 14.13 -30.85
C LYS A 324 14.02 13.99 -31.02
N LYS A 325 13.47 12.90 -30.51
CA LYS A 325 12.05 12.58 -30.67
C LYS A 325 11.17 13.19 -29.58
N TYR A 326 11.62 13.15 -28.33
CA TYR A 326 10.75 13.40 -27.19
C TYR A 326 11.09 14.65 -26.39
N TRP A 327 12.30 15.19 -26.48
CA TRP A 327 12.65 16.40 -25.71
C TRP A 327 12.00 17.65 -26.31
N LYS A 328 11.21 18.37 -25.50
CA LYS A 328 10.50 19.60 -25.90
C LYS A 328 11.06 20.86 -25.23
N GLY A 329 12.32 20.82 -24.79
CA GLY A 329 13.02 21.97 -24.19
C GLY A 329 13.03 21.98 -22.66
N ASN A 330 11.91 21.65 -22.00
CA ASN A 330 11.83 21.60 -20.53
C ASN A 330 11.42 20.21 -19.98
N PHE A 331 10.88 19.36 -20.83
CA PHE A 331 10.34 18.05 -20.47
C PHE A 331 10.32 17.14 -21.69
N TYR A 332 10.14 15.84 -21.43
CA TYR A 332 9.85 14.85 -22.44
C TYR A 332 8.35 14.71 -22.67
N MET A 333 7.93 14.65 -23.94
CA MET A 333 6.55 14.44 -24.35
C MET A 333 6.50 13.89 -25.79
N SER A 334 5.66 12.88 -26.02
CA SER A 334 5.33 12.37 -27.36
C SER A 334 4.03 12.96 -27.88
N ASP A 335 3.72 12.68 -29.14
CA ASP A 335 2.48 13.12 -29.78
C ASP A 335 1.24 12.31 -29.32
N GLN A 336 1.40 11.36 -28.38
CA GLN A 336 0.28 10.58 -27.81
C GLN A 336 -0.51 11.34 -26.74
N VAL A 337 0.09 12.39 -26.16
CA VAL A 337 -0.48 13.16 -25.05
C VAL A 337 -0.43 14.65 -25.34
N ASN A 338 -1.30 15.42 -24.69
CA ASN A 338 -1.38 16.87 -24.88
C ASN A 338 -0.61 17.66 -23.83
N GLU A 339 -0.12 17.00 -22.79
CA GLU A 339 0.65 17.58 -21.69
C GLU A 339 1.65 16.56 -21.12
N PRO A 340 2.75 17.00 -20.49
CA PRO A 340 3.77 16.10 -19.98
C PRO A 340 3.23 15.19 -18.87
N ASP A 341 3.66 13.94 -18.92
CA ASP A 341 3.31 12.87 -17.98
C ASP A 341 4.44 12.69 -16.95
N ASP A 342 4.09 12.62 -15.65
CA ASP A 342 5.08 12.45 -14.57
C ASP A 342 5.76 11.09 -14.64
N ARG A 343 5.03 10.05 -15.03
CA ARG A 343 5.55 8.69 -15.23
C ARG A 343 6.65 8.65 -16.28
N ALA A 344 6.37 9.16 -17.48
CA ALA A 344 7.31 9.18 -18.60
C ALA A 344 8.58 9.97 -18.27
N ASN A 345 8.45 11.14 -17.67
CA ASN A 345 9.58 11.99 -17.32
C ASN A 345 10.41 11.41 -16.16
N ALA A 346 9.77 10.80 -15.16
CA ALA A 346 10.46 10.06 -14.11
C ALA A 346 11.24 8.86 -14.68
N MET A 347 10.62 8.09 -15.58
CA MET A 347 11.28 6.96 -16.22
C MET A 347 12.44 7.37 -17.13
N ALA A 348 12.37 8.53 -17.80
CA ALA A 348 13.49 9.05 -18.56
C ALA A 348 14.71 9.32 -17.65
N ILE A 349 14.50 9.82 -16.44
CA ILE A 349 15.55 9.98 -15.40
C ILE A 349 16.07 8.62 -14.97
N ASN A 350 15.20 7.71 -14.55
CA ASN A 350 15.59 6.40 -14.00
C ASN A 350 16.30 5.52 -15.04
N ALA A 351 15.92 5.61 -16.31
CA ALA A 351 16.58 4.90 -17.41
C ALA A 351 17.96 5.49 -17.77
N GLY A 352 18.32 6.67 -17.26
CA GLY A 352 19.53 7.39 -17.64
C GLY A 352 19.47 7.97 -19.07
N LEU A 353 18.27 8.06 -19.65
CA LEU A 353 18.05 8.69 -20.96
C LEU A 353 17.94 10.21 -20.84
N ALA A 354 17.46 10.72 -19.70
CA ALA A 354 17.56 12.12 -19.33
C ALA A 354 18.91 12.40 -18.67
N ASP A 355 19.79 13.12 -19.37
CA ASP A 355 21.05 13.57 -18.76
C ASP A 355 20.82 14.62 -17.65
N ARG A 356 21.87 14.82 -16.84
CA ARG A 356 21.85 15.69 -15.66
C ARG A 356 21.44 17.13 -15.91
N THR A 357 21.69 17.66 -17.11
CA THR A 357 21.33 19.05 -17.47
C THR A 357 19.82 19.26 -17.55
N LYS A 358 19.06 18.17 -17.76
CA LYS A 358 17.59 18.19 -17.91
C LYS A 358 16.84 17.97 -16.60
N TRP A 359 17.50 17.45 -15.57
CA TRP A 359 16.85 17.02 -14.32
C TRP A 359 16.09 18.14 -13.61
N ASN A 360 16.68 19.34 -13.52
CA ASN A 360 16.03 20.46 -12.84
C ASN A 360 14.79 20.94 -13.61
N ALA A 361 14.85 20.99 -14.94
CA ALA A 361 13.70 21.33 -15.77
C ALA A 361 12.56 20.31 -15.61
N ILE A 362 12.87 19.01 -15.67
CA ILE A 362 11.88 17.95 -15.45
C ILE A 362 11.21 18.07 -14.06
N TYR A 363 12.00 18.35 -13.02
CA TYR A 363 11.49 18.56 -11.67
C TYR A 363 10.51 19.74 -11.60
N GLU A 364 10.93 20.91 -12.07
CA GLU A 364 10.15 22.16 -11.96
C GLU A 364 8.90 22.17 -12.85
N PHE A 365 9.00 21.64 -14.06
CA PHE A 365 7.92 21.71 -15.05
C PHE A 365 6.98 20.50 -15.03
N VAL A 366 7.41 19.35 -14.47
CA VAL A 366 6.60 18.12 -14.47
C VAL A 366 6.41 17.55 -13.07
N LEU A 367 7.48 17.10 -12.41
CA LEU A 367 7.35 16.25 -11.20
C LEU A 367 6.74 17.00 -10.00
N THR A 368 6.85 18.33 -9.98
CA THR A 368 6.21 19.17 -8.95
C THR A 368 4.77 19.59 -9.29
N LYS A 369 4.35 19.40 -10.54
CA LYS A 369 3.07 19.90 -11.09
C LYS A 369 2.06 18.79 -11.36
N LYS A 370 2.55 17.58 -11.61
CA LYS A 370 1.75 16.43 -12.07
C LYS A 370 1.79 15.31 -11.04
N THR A 371 0.64 14.69 -10.82
CA THR A 371 0.43 13.51 -9.98
C THR A 371 -0.47 12.53 -10.74
N TYR A 372 0.01 12.07 -11.90
CA TYR A 372 -0.79 11.25 -12.82
C TYR A 372 -0.64 9.77 -12.54
N SER A 373 0.49 9.33 -11.97
CA SER A 373 0.73 7.97 -11.49
C SER A 373 -0.33 7.46 -10.49
N SER A 374 -0.65 6.17 -10.57
CA SER A 374 -1.29 5.40 -9.49
C SER A 374 -0.30 5.01 -8.38
N CYS A 375 -0.78 4.34 -7.34
CA CYS A 375 0.04 3.79 -6.25
C CYS A 375 1.20 2.95 -6.77
N PHE A 376 0.94 2.14 -7.80
CA PHE A 376 1.93 1.29 -8.46
C PHE A 376 3.10 2.10 -9.03
N PHE A 377 2.81 3.00 -9.96
CA PHE A 377 3.85 3.70 -10.72
C PHE A 377 4.53 4.81 -9.92
N ASP A 378 3.92 5.28 -8.82
CA ASP A 378 4.47 6.37 -8.01
C ASP A 378 5.81 6.01 -7.36
N ARG A 379 6.12 4.71 -7.26
CA ARG A 379 7.46 4.22 -6.92
C ARG A 379 8.53 4.85 -7.80
N TRP A 380 8.40 4.78 -9.12
CA TRP A 380 9.44 5.25 -10.03
C TRP A 380 9.53 6.77 -10.06
N VAL A 381 8.41 7.48 -9.81
CA VAL A 381 8.41 8.93 -9.59
C VAL A 381 9.18 9.27 -8.30
N PHE A 382 8.95 8.53 -7.22
CA PHE A 382 9.65 8.68 -5.95
C PHE A 382 11.16 8.43 -6.10
N GLU A 383 11.55 7.35 -6.78
CA GLU A 383 12.95 7.02 -7.06
C GLU A 383 13.63 8.08 -7.94
N ALA A 384 12.94 8.62 -8.96
CA ALA A 384 13.47 9.69 -9.80
C ALA A 384 13.73 10.96 -8.99
N LEU A 385 12.78 11.37 -8.15
CA LEU A 385 12.95 12.51 -7.23
C LEU A 385 14.14 12.30 -6.29
N CYS A 386 14.31 11.10 -5.74
CA CYS A 386 15.45 10.76 -4.89
C CYS A 386 16.77 10.66 -5.67
N THR A 387 16.75 10.34 -6.95
CA THR A 387 17.93 10.28 -7.84
C THR A 387 18.47 11.68 -8.11
N ILE A 388 17.59 12.67 -8.28
CA ILE A 388 17.95 14.06 -8.57
C ILE A 388 18.14 14.92 -7.30
N GLY A 389 18.26 14.29 -6.12
CA GLY A 389 18.50 14.98 -4.85
C GLY A 389 17.29 15.71 -4.25
N LYS A 390 16.06 15.31 -4.62
CA LYS A 390 14.79 15.91 -4.14
C LYS A 390 14.01 14.98 -3.21
N GLN A 391 14.72 14.18 -2.40
CA GLN A 391 14.13 13.22 -1.44
C GLN A 391 13.14 13.84 -0.44
N GLU A 392 13.34 15.09 -0.01
CA GLU A 392 12.36 15.78 0.86
C GLU A 392 11.00 15.95 0.16
N TYR A 393 11.03 16.34 -1.12
CA TYR A 393 9.82 16.43 -1.92
C TYR A 393 9.19 15.05 -2.17
N ALA A 394 10.02 14.02 -2.38
CA ALA A 394 9.55 12.64 -2.52
C ALA A 394 8.78 12.15 -1.27
N LEU A 395 9.32 12.39 -0.07
CA LEU A 395 8.66 12.07 1.20
C LEU A 395 7.35 12.84 1.39
N LEU A 396 7.32 14.14 1.05
CA LEU A 396 6.09 14.94 1.10
C LEU A 396 5.04 14.46 0.09
N ARG A 397 5.46 14.10 -1.13
CA ARG A 397 4.58 13.51 -2.15
C ARG A 397 3.96 12.22 -1.63
N MET A 398 4.77 11.30 -1.10
CA MET A 398 4.31 10.04 -0.53
C MET A 398 3.27 10.28 0.57
N TYR A 399 3.58 11.13 1.57
CA TYR A 399 2.62 11.48 2.61
C TYR A 399 1.30 12.04 2.05
N ASN A 400 1.39 13.02 1.14
CA ASN A 400 0.20 13.68 0.58
C ASN A 400 -0.66 12.73 -0.25
N ARG A 401 -0.04 11.82 -1.01
CA ARG A 401 -0.76 10.83 -1.84
C ARG A 401 -1.45 9.77 -1.00
N TYR A 402 -0.86 9.36 0.13
CA TYR A 402 -1.41 8.34 1.03
C TYR A 402 -2.24 8.90 2.20
N LYS A 403 -2.49 10.21 2.26
CA LYS A 403 -3.08 10.92 3.41
C LYS A 403 -4.38 10.32 3.95
N THR A 404 -5.19 9.69 3.10
CA THR A 404 -6.47 9.05 3.50
C THR A 404 -6.28 7.63 4.00
N MET A 405 -5.26 6.92 3.52
CA MET A 405 -4.94 5.54 3.92
C MET A 405 -4.21 5.49 5.26
N ILE A 406 -3.51 6.57 5.65
CA ILE A 406 -2.79 6.65 6.93
C ILE A 406 -3.75 6.54 8.13
N PRO A 407 -4.76 7.42 8.30
CA PRO A 407 -5.65 7.38 9.45
C PRO A 407 -6.73 6.31 9.34
N ALA A 408 -6.92 5.70 8.16
CA ALA A 408 -7.89 4.64 7.94
C ALA A 408 -7.71 3.47 8.91
N SER A 409 -8.82 2.89 9.38
CA SER A 409 -8.83 1.71 10.26
C SER A 409 -8.36 0.42 9.57
N PHE A 410 -8.37 0.38 8.24
CA PHE A 410 -7.88 -0.76 7.45
C PHE A 410 -6.38 -0.99 7.66
N SER A 411 -5.95 -2.24 7.82
CA SER A 411 -4.54 -2.57 8.08
C SER A 411 -3.66 -2.67 6.83
N THR A 412 -4.22 -2.37 5.65
CA THR A 412 -3.62 -2.58 4.32
C THR A 412 -3.70 -1.32 3.46
N LEU A 413 -3.01 -1.32 2.32
CA LEU A 413 -2.98 -0.24 1.34
C LEU A 413 -3.81 -0.60 0.12
N TRP A 414 -4.44 0.42 -0.46
CA TRP A 414 -5.49 0.24 -1.45
C TRP A 414 -4.93 0.23 -2.87
N GLU A 415 -5.73 -0.30 -3.79
CA GLU A 415 -5.46 -0.26 -5.22
C GLU A 415 -5.30 1.20 -5.69
N HIS A 416 -6.24 2.07 -5.36
CA HIS A 416 -6.23 3.46 -5.84
C HIS A 416 -6.11 4.52 -4.74
N TYR A 417 -5.24 5.51 -4.97
CA TYR A 417 -5.20 6.75 -4.18
C TYR A 417 -6.53 7.49 -4.19
N ASP A 418 -7.04 7.81 -3.01
CA ASP A 418 -8.27 8.57 -2.77
C ASP A 418 -9.50 8.10 -3.58
N ARG A 419 -9.39 6.90 -4.20
CA ARG A 419 -10.32 6.36 -5.20
C ARG A 419 -10.78 7.46 -6.16
N TRP A 420 -9.82 8.17 -6.75
CA TRP A 420 -10.02 9.41 -7.51
C TRP A 420 -11.01 9.31 -8.67
N TRP A 421 -11.25 8.12 -9.22
CA TRP A 421 -12.24 7.91 -10.26
C TRP A 421 -13.67 7.81 -9.69
N ALA A 422 -13.82 7.37 -8.44
CA ALA A 422 -15.07 7.46 -7.68
C ALA A 422 -15.50 8.92 -7.47
N SER A 423 -14.61 9.88 -7.72
CA SER A 423 -14.95 11.31 -7.66
C SER A 423 -15.89 11.81 -8.80
N ARG A 424 -16.42 10.91 -9.65
CA ARG A 424 -17.18 11.29 -10.86
C ARG A 424 -18.47 10.51 -11.12
N ILE A 425 -18.71 9.38 -10.43
CA ILE A 425 -19.79 8.44 -10.81
C ILE A 425 -20.61 8.00 -9.59
N ASP A 426 -19.98 7.58 -8.49
CA ASP A 426 -20.55 7.40 -7.14
C ASP A 426 -19.38 7.30 -6.14
N ALA A 427 -19.56 7.72 -4.88
CA ALA A 427 -18.52 7.68 -3.84
C ALA A 427 -18.16 6.26 -3.38
N PHE A 428 -18.98 5.29 -3.76
CA PHE A 428 -18.81 3.88 -3.43
C PHE A 428 -18.04 3.20 -4.55
N ASP A 429 -16.85 2.72 -4.21
CA ASP A 429 -16.01 1.99 -5.15
C ASP A 429 -16.22 0.49 -4.92
N GLU A 430 -17.02 -0.10 -5.80
CA GLU A 430 -17.50 -1.49 -5.67
C GLU A 430 -16.53 -2.50 -6.29
N GLY A 431 -15.41 -2.03 -6.87
CA GLY A 431 -14.44 -2.87 -7.57
C GLY A 431 -13.00 -2.75 -7.05
N SER A 432 -12.64 -1.66 -6.38
CA SER A 432 -11.28 -1.41 -5.92
C SER A 432 -10.97 -2.09 -4.61
N SER A 433 -9.89 -2.86 -4.61
CA SER A 433 -9.42 -3.55 -3.42
C SER A 433 -8.81 -2.56 -2.41
N LEU A 434 -9.10 -2.77 -1.12
CA LEU A 434 -8.39 -2.10 -0.03
C LEU A 434 -7.12 -2.85 0.41
N ASN A 435 -6.69 -3.84 -0.36
CA ASN A 435 -5.49 -4.64 -0.11
C ASN A 435 -4.86 -5.07 -1.44
N HIS A 436 -4.03 -4.19 -2.00
CA HIS A 436 -3.43 -4.42 -3.32
C HIS A 436 -1.90 -4.41 -3.28
N GLY A 437 -1.28 -5.49 -3.77
CA GLY A 437 0.14 -5.83 -3.57
C GLY A 437 1.14 -4.83 -4.16
N TRP A 438 0.68 -4.00 -5.09
CA TRP A 438 1.53 -3.09 -5.85
C TRP A 438 2.03 -1.83 -5.13
N ASN A 439 1.69 -1.66 -3.86
CA ASN A 439 1.99 -0.44 -3.11
C ASN A 439 3.46 -0.40 -2.66
N PRO A 440 4.25 0.64 -3.00
CA PRO A 440 5.70 0.65 -2.76
C PRO A 440 6.25 1.13 -1.39
N PRO A 441 5.49 1.53 -0.34
CA PRO A 441 6.07 2.11 0.87
C PRO A 441 7.22 1.33 1.52
N VAL A 442 7.14 -0.01 1.56
CA VAL A 442 8.21 -0.85 2.12
C VAL A 442 9.54 -0.61 1.40
N ILE A 443 9.51 -0.60 0.06
CA ILE A 443 10.72 -0.43 -0.75
C ILE A 443 11.20 1.03 -0.75
N ASN A 444 10.28 1.98 -0.86
CA ASN A 444 10.62 3.40 -0.86
C ASN A 444 11.35 3.79 0.43
N LEU A 445 10.88 3.30 1.59
CA LEU A 445 11.45 3.66 2.87
C LEU A 445 12.73 2.86 3.19
N SER A 446 12.71 1.54 2.98
CA SER A 446 13.82 0.65 3.40
C SER A 446 14.97 0.65 2.39
N GLN A 447 14.66 0.62 1.10
CA GLN A 447 15.67 0.60 0.04
C GLN A 447 16.12 2.02 -0.31
N THR A 448 15.17 2.89 -0.65
CA THR A 448 15.49 4.19 -1.26
C THR A 448 15.84 5.26 -0.23
N ILE A 449 15.08 5.39 0.86
CA ILE A 449 15.31 6.43 1.89
C ILE A 449 16.40 6.01 2.88
N ALA A 450 16.35 4.80 3.43
CA ALA A 450 17.45 4.31 4.27
C ALA A 450 18.71 3.97 3.46
N GLY A 451 18.57 3.79 2.14
CA GLY A 451 19.70 3.68 1.22
C GLY A 451 20.37 2.31 1.22
N ILE A 452 19.68 1.27 1.66
CA ILE A 452 20.23 -0.08 1.84
C ILE A 452 19.94 -0.89 0.60
N SER A 453 20.96 -1.37 -0.12
CA SER A 453 20.77 -2.20 -1.34
C SER A 453 22.01 -3.03 -1.68
N PRO A 454 21.86 -4.22 -2.27
CA PRO A 454 23.00 -4.98 -2.78
C PRO A 454 23.62 -4.31 -4.01
N ILE A 455 24.95 -4.31 -4.09
CA ILE A 455 25.75 -3.87 -5.25
C ILE A 455 26.20 -5.09 -6.05
N GLU A 456 26.67 -6.13 -5.35
CA GLU A 456 27.03 -7.42 -5.91
C GLU A 456 25.97 -8.47 -5.56
N ALA A 457 25.85 -9.49 -6.41
CA ALA A 457 24.86 -10.55 -6.27
C ALA A 457 25.00 -11.32 -4.97
N GLY A 458 23.86 -11.65 -4.36
CA GLY A 458 23.80 -12.35 -3.07
C GLY A 458 24.34 -11.51 -1.91
N TRP A 459 24.25 -10.18 -1.99
CA TRP A 459 24.70 -9.24 -0.96
C TRP A 459 26.19 -9.31 -0.61
N LYS A 460 27.03 -9.89 -1.48
CA LYS A 460 28.49 -9.97 -1.25
C LYS A 460 29.10 -8.60 -0.93
N THR A 461 28.64 -7.57 -1.65
CA THR A 461 28.84 -6.17 -1.28
C THR A 461 27.50 -5.47 -1.37
N PHE A 462 27.16 -4.69 -0.35
CA PHE A 462 25.96 -3.84 -0.33
C PHE A 462 26.32 -2.40 0.02
N GLN A 463 25.37 -1.49 -0.19
CA GLN A 463 25.52 -0.09 0.16
C GLN A 463 24.60 0.29 1.32
N VAL A 464 25.00 1.32 2.07
CA VAL A 464 24.17 2.12 2.97
C VAL A 464 24.41 3.58 2.62
N LEU A 465 23.60 4.13 1.72
CA LEU A 465 23.68 5.51 1.21
C LEU A 465 22.37 6.26 1.51
N PRO A 466 22.19 6.76 2.75
CA PRO A 466 20.90 7.30 3.18
C PRO A 466 20.50 8.56 2.41
N LYS A 467 19.20 8.65 2.12
CA LYS A 467 18.52 9.81 1.54
C LYS A 467 17.45 10.31 2.51
N GLU A 468 17.81 10.53 3.77
CA GLU A 468 16.83 10.64 4.86
C GLU A 468 15.97 11.91 4.81
N GLY A 469 16.33 12.90 4.00
CA GLY A 469 15.61 14.17 3.88
C GLY A 469 15.44 14.83 5.25
N PHE A 470 14.20 15.15 5.62
CA PHE A 470 13.88 15.79 6.90
C PHE A 470 13.69 14.82 8.08
N LEU A 471 13.76 13.50 7.86
CA LEU A 471 13.66 12.51 8.95
C LEU A 471 14.90 12.60 9.84
N ARG A 472 14.71 12.62 11.15
CA ARG A 472 15.80 12.75 12.15
C ARG A 472 16.30 11.41 12.66
N THR A 473 15.40 10.44 12.79
CA THR A 473 15.75 9.08 13.18
C THR A 473 15.26 8.11 12.13
N ILE A 474 16.06 7.10 11.83
CA ILE A 474 15.67 5.95 11.01
C ILE A 474 16.27 4.71 11.68
N LYS A 475 15.48 3.65 11.83
CA LYS A 475 15.92 2.32 12.22
C LYS A 475 15.34 1.33 11.23
N VAL A 476 16.19 0.53 10.60
CA VAL A 476 15.79 -0.43 9.56
C VAL A 476 16.48 -1.76 9.79
N VAL A 477 15.74 -2.84 9.56
CA VAL A 477 16.27 -4.20 9.43
C VAL A 477 15.89 -4.70 8.03
N VAL A 478 16.88 -5.14 7.25
CA VAL A 478 16.69 -5.80 5.95
C VAL A 478 17.09 -7.28 6.08
N PRO A 479 16.15 -8.22 5.88
CA PRO A 479 16.39 -9.66 6.00
C PRO A 479 17.10 -10.22 4.76
N ALA A 480 18.37 -9.85 4.58
CA ALA A 480 19.15 -10.28 3.41
C ALA A 480 19.52 -11.77 3.46
N ILE A 481 19.86 -12.36 2.31
CA ILE A 481 20.24 -13.79 2.22
C ILE A 481 21.51 -14.14 3.02
N ILE A 482 22.32 -13.13 3.35
CA ILE A 482 23.53 -13.22 4.17
C ILE A 482 23.27 -13.08 5.68
N GLY A 483 22.02 -12.87 6.08
CA GLY A 483 21.64 -12.48 7.44
C GLY A 483 21.14 -11.04 7.52
N ASP A 484 20.59 -10.67 8.67
CA ASP A 484 19.93 -9.39 8.86
C ASP A 484 20.92 -8.21 8.81
N VAL A 485 20.68 -7.26 7.91
CA VAL A 485 21.39 -5.97 7.88
C VAL A 485 20.60 -4.98 8.72
N SER A 486 21.18 -4.51 9.81
CA SER A 486 20.54 -3.52 10.69
C SER A 486 21.21 -2.17 10.58
N VAL A 487 20.44 -1.10 10.36
CA VAL A 487 20.93 0.29 10.28
C VAL A 487 20.16 1.19 11.22
N SER A 488 20.86 2.07 11.94
CA SER A 488 20.26 3.15 12.72
C SER A 488 20.92 4.48 12.40
N ILE A 489 20.11 5.50 12.09
CA ILE A 489 20.53 6.86 11.80
C ILE A 489 19.91 7.79 12.82
N ILE A 490 20.71 8.70 13.39
CA ILE A 490 20.26 9.75 14.31
C ILE A 490 20.90 11.07 13.91
N LYS A 491 20.07 12.09 13.64
CA LYS A 491 20.48 13.47 13.40
C LYS A 491 20.17 14.36 14.59
N THR A 492 21.17 15.11 14.98
CA THR A 492 21.06 16.25 15.91
C THR A 492 21.51 17.51 15.20
N THR A 493 21.48 18.66 15.86
CA THR A 493 21.99 19.92 15.28
C THR A 493 23.47 19.87 14.95
N ASN A 494 24.25 19.02 15.64
CA ASN A 494 25.71 19.01 15.58
C ASN A 494 26.33 17.68 15.13
N ASN A 495 25.54 16.61 15.05
CA ASN A 495 26.02 15.26 14.78
C ASN A 495 25.05 14.46 13.91
N TYR A 496 25.61 13.66 13.02
CA TYR A 496 24.97 12.58 12.28
C TYR A 496 25.61 11.26 12.73
N SER A 497 24.84 10.42 13.40
CA SER A 497 25.25 9.07 13.80
C SER A 497 24.64 8.06 12.85
N LEU A 498 25.44 7.15 12.30
CA LEU A 498 25.01 6.01 11.50
C LEU A 498 25.65 4.75 12.07
N SER A 499 24.84 3.85 12.61
CA SER A 499 25.28 2.52 13.05
C SER A 499 24.82 1.49 12.03
N VAL A 500 25.70 0.57 11.63
CA VAL A 500 25.39 -0.54 10.73
C VAL A 500 25.95 -1.85 11.28
N HIS A 501 25.12 -2.89 11.24
CA HIS A 501 25.54 -4.27 11.40
C HIS A 501 25.76 -4.89 10.00
N VAL A 502 26.96 -5.38 9.74
CA VAL A 502 27.35 -6.01 8.47
C VAL A 502 27.51 -7.51 8.72
N PRO A 503 26.64 -8.36 8.14
CA PRO A 503 26.72 -9.81 8.33
C PRO A 503 28.04 -10.41 7.82
N GLU A 504 28.38 -11.59 8.34
CA GLU A 504 29.56 -12.35 7.92
C GLU A 504 29.59 -12.59 6.40
N LEU A 505 30.80 -12.73 5.84
CA LEU A 505 31.05 -12.97 4.40
C LEU A 505 30.57 -11.84 3.46
N SER A 506 30.20 -10.67 4.01
CA SER A 506 29.79 -9.50 3.24
C SER A 506 30.65 -8.27 3.52
N LYS A 507 30.50 -7.27 2.67
CA LYS A 507 31.08 -5.93 2.83
C LYS A 507 30.01 -4.88 2.63
N SER A 508 30.18 -3.73 3.28
CA SER A 508 29.28 -2.58 3.10
C SER A 508 30.01 -1.35 2.59
N ILE A 509 29.36 -0.56 1.73
CA ILE A 509 29.77 0.80 1.35
C ILE A 509 28.87 1.77 2.10
N VAL A 510 29.39 2.38 3.16
CA VAL A 510 28.67 3.34 4.01
C VAL A 510 28.96 4.76 3.54
N GLY A 511 27.91 5.52 3.22
CA GLY A 511 28.01 6.91 2.80
C GLY A 511 27.52 7.88 3.86
N ILE A 512 28.34 8.87 4.20
CA ILE A 512 27.90 10.04 4.97
C ILE A 512 27.35 11.09 4.01
N PRO A 513 26.04 11.44 4.07
CA PRO A 513 25.41 12.34 3.13
C PRO A 513 25.87 13.78 3.35
N LYS A 514 26.51 14.37 2.34
CA LYS A 514 26.99 15.75 2.37
C LYS A 514 25.84 16.75 2.50
N ALA A 515 24.73 16.49 1.80
CA ALA A 515 23.55 17.35 1.78
C ALA A 515 22.87 17.50 3.16
N SER A 516 23.12 16.57 4.08
CA SER A 516 22.58 16.65 5.45
C SER A 516 23.30 17.67 6.33
N PHE A 517 24.42 18.24 5.85
CA PHE A 517 25.20 19.23 6.58
C PHE A 517 25.22 20.56 5.85
N THR A 518 25.08 21.66 6.58
CA THR A 518 25.51 22.97 6.08
C THR A 518 27.02 23.11 6.14
N LYS A 519 27.67 22.43 7.10
CA LYS A 519 29.12 22.33 7.22
C LYS A 519 29.53 21.03 7.92
N LEU A 520 29.97 20.04 7.14
CA LEU A 520 30.61 18.83 7.64
C LEU A 520 32.04 19.14 8.10
N GLN A 521 32.44 18.67 9.29
CA GLN A 521 33.76 18.93 9.87
C GLN A 521 34.63 17.68 9.92
N THR A 522 34.15 16.63 10.59
CA THR A 522 34.92 15.40 10.84
C THR A 522 34.02 14.18 10.76
N ILE A 523 34.62 13.02 10.50
CA ILE A 523 33.96 11.72 10.60
C ILE A 523 34.85 10.80 11.44
N SER A 524 34.25 10.13 12.40
CA SER A 524 34.87 9.10 13.22
C SER A 524 34.13 7.77 13.08
N VAL A 525 34.84 6.67 13.30
CA VAL A 525 34.26 5.32 13.37
C VAL A 525 34.69 4.67 14.67
N ASN A 526 33.72 4.16 15.43
CA ASN A 526 33.94 3.52 16.73
C ASN A 526 34.83 4.39 17.65
N GLY A 527 34.56 5.70 17.66
CA GLY A 527 35.29 6.71 18.45
C GLY A 527 36.63 7.19 17.88
N LYS A 528 37.13 6.61 16.78
CA LYS A 528 38.40 7.00 16.16
C LYS A 528 38.18 7.89 14.93
N LEU A 529 38.85 9.04 14.88
CA LEU A 529 38.78 9.96 13.73
C LEU A 529 39.27 9.31 12.44
N ILE A 530 38.46 9.24 11.38
CA ILE A 530 38.88 8.65 10.11
C ILE A 530 38.86 9.65 8.95
N TRP A 531 38.27 10.83 9.15
CA TRP A 531 38.24 11.86 8.13
C TRP A 531 38.21 13.26 8.74
N ASN A 532 39.11 14.12 8.24
CA ASN A 532 39.12 15.56 8.47
C ASN A 532 39.63 16.22 7.18
N LYS A 533 38.73 16.45 6.23
CA LYS A 533 39.03 16.84 4.82
C LYS A 533 39.85 15.83 4.02
N GLN A 534 40.65 14.99 4.67
CA GLN A 534 41.40 13.88 4.13
C GLN A 534 41.13 12.63 4.97
N PHE A 535 41.25 11.46 4.34
CA PHE A 535 41.12 10.18 5.02
C PHE A 535 42.32 9.90 5.92
N ILE A 536 42.05 9.33 7.09
CA ILE A 536 43.03 8.93 8.11
C ILE A 536 42.86 7.43 8.33
N ASN A 537 43.84 6.66 7.86
CA ASN A 537 43.80 5.20 7.92
C ASN A 537 44.22 4.67 9.30
N GLN A 538 43.28 4.57 10.24
CA GLN A 538 43.57 4.15 11.62
C GLN A 538 42.57 3.17 12.26
N VAL A 539 41.60 2.69 11.48
CA VAL A 539 40.59 1.71 11.92
C VAL A 539 40.69 0.49 11.02
N ASN A 540 41.13 -0.65 11.58
CA ASN A 540 41.18 -1.90 10.83
C ASN A 540 39.78 -2.32 10.38
N GLY A 541 39.64 -2.82 9.16
CA GLY A 541 38.36 -3.19 8.57
C GLY A 541 37.57 -2.03 7.95
N VAL A 542 38.08 -0.79 7.98
CA VAL A 542 37.50 0.38 7.32
C VAL A 542 38.49 0.96 6.33
N ARG A 543 38.06 1.19 5.08
CA ARG A 543 38.87 1.88 4.07
C ARG A 543 38.08 2.98 3.39
N PHE A 544 38.76 4.03 2.95
CA PHE A 544 38.15 5.03 2.08
C PHE A 544 37.76 4.39 0.76
N TYR A 545 36.48 4.51 0.40
CA TYR A 545 35.96 3.98 -0.86
C TYR A 545 35.96 5.06 -1.94
N GLY A 546 35.57 6.28 -1.57
CA GLY A 546 35.54 7.42 -2.48
C GLY A 546 34.72 8.57 -1.93
N ALA A 547 34.64 9.65 -2.70
CA ALA A 547 33.69 10.73 -2.45
C ALA A 547 33.14 11.21 -3.81
N ASP A 548 31.84 11.43 -3.86
CA ASP A 548 31.17 12.03 -5.02
C ASP A 548 30.48 13.34 -4.60
N GLU A 549 29.59 13.90 -5.42
CA GLU A 549 28.88 15.12 -5.08
C GLU A 549 27.96 14.98 -3.85
N ASN A 550 27.51 13.76 -3.54
CA ASN A 550 26.47 13.48 -2.54
C ASN A 550 27.04 12.89 -1.24
N TYR A 551 28.12 12.09 -1.30
CA TYR A 551 28.60 11.30 -0.18
C TYR A 551 30.11 11.35 0.02
N ILE A 552 30.51 11.10 1.26
CA ILE A 552 31.84 10.58 1.60
C ILE A 552 31.66 9.11 1.98
N MET A 553 32.31 8.21 1.26
CA MET A 553 32.05 6.77 1.32
C MET A 553 33.23 5.98 1.87
N PHE A 554 32.90 4.99 2.70
CA PHE A 554 33.84 4.07 3.32
C PHE A 554 33.38 2.64 3.08
N GLU A 555 34.30 1.77 2.71
CA GLU A 555 34.03 0.33 2.72
C GLU A 555 34.33 -0.22 4.12
N THR A 556 33.45 -1.09 4.61
CA THR A 556 33.63 -1.85 5.84
C THR A 556 33.54 -3.35 5.59
N ASN A 557 34.29 -4.14 6.35
CA ASN A 557 34.10 -5.58 6.43
C ASN A 557 32.87 -5.93 7.32
N ALA A 558 32.61 -7.23 7.49
CA ALA A 558 31.67 -7.74 8.48
C ALA A 558 31.94 -7.20 9.89
N GLY A 559 30.88 -7.02 10.67
CA GLY A 559 30.91 -6.49 12.03
C GLY A 559 30.04 -5.25 12.25
N ASP A 560 30.12 -4.70 13.47
CA ASP A 560 29.36 -3.52 13.89
C ASP A 560 30.19 -2.25 13.75
N TRP A 561 29.65 -1.28 13.00
CA TRP A 561 30.31 -0.02 12.72
C TRP A 561 29.43 1.16 13.11
N GLN A 562 29.95 2.03 13.97
CA GLN A 562 29.32 3.29 14.36
C GLN A 562 30.09 4.45 13.75
N PHE A 563 29.53 5.06 12.71
CA PHE A 563 29.98 6.30 12.14
C PHE A 563 29.37 7.48 12.89
N LEU A 564 30.21 8.42 13.30
CA LEU A 564 29.79 9.69 13.88
C LEU A 564 30.45 10.81 13.08
N ALA A 565 29.61 11.54 12.33
CA ALA A 565 30.00 12.70 11.57
C ALA A 565 29.57 13.98 12.30
N SER A 566 30.52 14.85 12.62
CA SER A 566 30.27 16.11 13.32
C SER A 566 30.25 17.28 12.35
N GLY A 567 29.33 18.20 12.56
CA GLY A 567 29.10 19.35 11.69
C GLY A 567 27.79 20.03 12.01
N LEU A 568 27.41 21.09 11.29
CA LEU A 568 26.12 21.75 11.49
C LEU A 568 25.06 21.13 10.57
N LEU A 569 23.92 20.71 11.11
CA LEU A 569 22.81 20.08 10.37
C LEU A 569 21.48 20.82 10.58
N PRO A 570 20.67 20.98 9.53
CA PRO A 570 19.28 21.38 9.68
C PRO A 570 18.45 20.22 10.24
N ILE A 571 17.59 20.52 11.21
CA ILE A 571 16.69 19.52 11.82
C ILE A 571 15.20 19.84 11.60
N ASN A 572 14.90 20.89 10.83
CA ASN A 572 13.52 21.31 10.57
C ASN A 572 12.84 20.34 9.60
N SER A 573 11.54 20.12 9.80
CA SER A 573 10.71 19.35 8.88
C SER A 573 9.79 20.30 8.10
N PRO A 574 9.71 20.20 6.77
CA PRO A 574 8.69 20.89 5.97
C PRO A 574 7.32 20.22 6.09
N LYS A 575 7.25 18.97 6.57
CA LYS A 575 5.97 18.30 6.82
C LYS A 575 5.36 18.87 8.09
N ILE A 576 4.12 19.35 7.97
CA ILE A 576 3.31 19.77 9.12
C ILE A 576 3.19 18.56 10.05
N PRO A 577 3.67 18.65 11.31
CA PRO A 577 3.56 17.54 12.24
C PRO A 577 2.12 17.10 12.38
N ALA A 578 1.88 15.79 12.42
CA ALA A 578 0.60 15.28 12.88
C ALA A 578 0.34 15.88 14.27
N LYS A 579 -0.88 16.38 14.51
CA LYS A 579 -1.24 16.87 15.84
C LYS A 579 -1.04 15.69 16.81
N ASN A 580 -0.21 15.85 17.83
CA ASN A 580 -0.02 14.84 18.88
C ASN A 580 -1.39 14.47 19.47
N SER A 581 -1.97 13.38 19.00
CA SER A 581 -3.13 12.75 19.60
C SER A 581 -2.64 11.55 20.38
N ILE A 582 -2.85 11.57 21.69
CA ILE A 582 -2.85 10.34 22.47
C ILE A 582 -3.90 9.43 21.81
N PRO A 583 -3.59 8.16 21.50
CA PRO A 583 -4.58 7.23 20.97
C PRO A 583 -5.80 7.21 21.90
N ALA A 584 -6.88 7.82 21.45
CA ALA A 584 -8.11 7.91 22.21
C ALA A 584 -8.85 6.59 22.03
N ILE A 585 -9.25 5.95 23.13
CA ILE A 585 -10.10 4.76 23.06
C ILE A 585 -11.55 5.25 22.93
N PRO A 586 -12.30 4.80 21.92
CA PRO A 586 -13.71 5.18 21.79
C PRO A 586 -14.52 4.60 22.95
N ILE A 587 -15.53 5.35 23.38
CA ILE A 587 -16.50 4.90 24.36
C ILE A 587 -17.27 3.72 23.77
N ASN A 588 -17.46 2.67 24.56
CA ASN A 588 -18.20 1.49 24.14
C ASN A 588 -19.66 1.86 23.80
N LYS A 589 -20.08 1.50 22.59
CA LYS A 589 -21.39 1.82 21.99
C LYS A 589 -22.45 0.71 22.13
N ASN A 590 -22.22 -0.27 23.01
CA ASN A 590 -23.17 -1.35 23.27
C ASN A 590 -24.54 -0.80 23.69
N ASN A 591 -25.61 -1.33 23.08
CA ASN A 591 -27.02 -0.94 23.28
C ASN A 591 -27.41 0.48 22.82
N TRP A 592 -26.49 1.22 22.19
CA TRP A 592 -26.83 2.50 21.59
C TRP A 592 -27.75 2.27 20.38
N THR A 593 -28.52 3.29 20.04
CA THR A 593 -29.34 3.27 18.82
C THR A 593 -29.13 4.55 18.04
N ALA A 594 -29.26 4.46 16.73
CA ALA A 594 -29.21 5.61 15.84
C ALA A 594 -30.48 5.75 15.02
N SER A 595 -30.76 6.98 14.60
CA SER A 595 -31.81 7.35 13.66
C SER A 595 -31.31 8.46 12.74
N ALA A 596 -32.01 8.71 11.64
CA ALA A 596 -31.63 9.73 10.68
C ALA A 596 -32.85 10.46 10.12
N SER A 597 -32.61 11.54 9.38
CA SER A 597 -33.63 12.34 8.69
C SER A 597 -34.41 11.60 7.61
N VAL A 598 -33.98 10.39 7.25
CA VAL A 598 -34.59 9.53 6.24
C VAL A 598 -34.83 8.13 6.81
N ASN A 599 -35.81 7.43 6.24
CA ASN A 599 -36.04 6.02 6.54
C ASN A 599 -34.88 5.14 6.07
N ASP A 600 -34.77 3.96 6.64
CA ASP A 600 -33.80 2.95 6.22
C ASP A 600 -33.90 2.66 4.73
N SER A 601 -32.76 2.58 4.06
CA SER A 601 -32.67 2.48 2.60
C SER A 601 -31.74 1.35 2.15
N LEU A 602 -31.71 1.11 0.83
CA LEU A 602 -30.88 0.10 0.18
C LEU A 602 -29.89 0.78 -0.76
N PHE A 603 -28.63 0.40 -0.66
CA PHE A 603 -27.58 0.69 -1.62
C PHE A 603 -27.48 -0.47 -2.64
N MET A 604 -27.24 -0.19 -3.91
CA MET A 604 -27.08 -1.23 -4.94
C MET A 604 -25.59 -1.44 -5.20
N PHE A 605 -25.01 -2.49 -4.61
CA PHE A 605 -23.59 -2.81 -4.69
C PHE A 605 -23.24 -3.61 -5.96
N SER A 606 -22.12 -3.25 -6.58
CA SER A 606 -21.51 -3.79 -7.81
C SER A 606 -22.35 -3.59 -9.08
N GLY A 607 -21.75 -3.94 -10.23
CA GLY A 607 -22.46 -4.00 -11.52
C GLY A 607 -23.70 -4.91 -11.51
N ASP A 608 -23.75 -5.87 -10.60
CA ASP A 608 -24.87 -6.80 -10.42
C ASP A 608 -26.02 -6.22 -9.58
N LYS A 609 -25.87 -4.99 -9.05
CA LYS A 609 -26.89 -4.24 -8.29
C LYS A 609 -27.43 -5.02 -7.09
N ILE A 610 -26.53 -5.58 -6.29
CA ILE A 610 -26.84 -6.35 -5.09
C ILE A 610 -27.41 -5.39 -4.02
N PRO A 611 -28.64 -5.58 -3.52
CA PRO A 611 -29.24 -4.67 -2.56
C PRO A 611 -28.66 -4.83 -1.15
N ILE A 612 -27.96 -3.81 -0.66
CA ILE A 612 -27.32 -3.76 0.66
C ILE A 612 -28.07 -2.79 1.58
N PRO A 613 -28.61 -3.25 2.73
CA PRO A 613 -29.21 -2.37 3.73
C PRO A 613 -28.21 -1.39 4.33
N VAL A 614 -28.58 -0.10 4.39
CA VAL A 614 -27.79 0.99 4.98
C VAL A 614 -28.56 1.78 6.05
N PRO A 615 -29.19 1.11 7.04
CA PRO A 615 -29.94 1.76 8.12
C PRO A 615 -29.05 2.57 9.06
N ALA A 616 -29.65 3.48 9.84
CA ALA A 616 -28.92 4.36 10.76
C ALA A 616 -28.05 3.58 11.77
N ASN A 617 -28.54 2.42 12.25
CA ASN A 617 -27.82 1.60 13.22
C ASN A 617 -26.53 0.97 12.68
N ASN A 618 -26.36 0.84 11.37
CA ASN A 618 -25.11 0.33 10.80
C ASN A 618 -23.95 1.29 11.07
N ALA A 619 -24.21 2.59 11.25
CA ALA A 619 -23.16 3.56 11.58
C ALA A 619 -22.54 3.36 12.99
N ILE A 620 -23.08 2.45 13.79
CA ILE A 620 -22.68 2.22 15.18
C ILE A 620 -22.55 0.73 15.52
N ASP A 621 -22.50 -0.16 14.52
CA ASP A 621 -22.47 -1.61 14.76
C ASP A 621 -21.05 -2.15 15.01
N GLY A 622 -20.00 -1.34 14.75
CA GLY A 622 -18.62 -1.73 14.97
C GLY A 622 -17.96 -2.42 13.77
N ASP A 623 -18.67 -2.52 12.65
CA ASP A 623 -18.18 -3.05 11.39
C ASP A 623 -17.97 -1.90 10.40
N HIS A 624 -16.71 -1.60 10.10
CA HIS A 624 -16.33 -0.47 9.22
C HIS A 624 -16.79 -0.67 7.76
N TRP A 625 -17.30 -1.86 7.42
CA TRP A 625 -17.82 -2.19 6.10
C TRP A 625 -19.30 -1.90 5.92
N THR A 626 -20.05 -1.76 7.02
CA THR A 626 -21.46 -1.38 7.03
C THR A 626 -21.59 0.08 7.46
N GLY A 627 -22.64 0.74 6.99
CA GLY A 627 -22.85 2.15 7.29
C GLY A 627 -24.28 2.59 7.06
N TRP A 628 -24.60 3.73 7.64
CA TRP A 628 -25.77 4.50 7.25
C TRP A 628 -25.46 5.33 6.01
N ARG A 629 -26.40 5.38 5.06
CA ARG A 629 -26.28 6.21 3.86
C ARG A 629 -27.66 6.73 3.46
N ASP A 630 -27.76 8.03 3.20
CA ASP A 630 -28.98 8.60 2.65
C ASP A 630 -29.05 8.35 1.14
N MET A 631 -29.75 7.30 0.73
CA MET A 631 -29.96 6.96 -0.68
C MET A 631 -31.17 7.69 -1.32
N THR A 632 -31.86 8.57 -0.60
CA THR A 632 -33.03 9.27 -1.14
C THR A 632 -32.64 10.37 -2.12
N GLN A 633 -31.55 11.10 -1.81
CA GLN A 633 -30.98 12.13 -2.67
C GLN A 633 -29.53 12.43 -2.26
N LYS A 634 -28.81 13.16 -3.13
CA LYS A 634 -27.47 13.72 -2.83
C LYS A 634 -27.57 14.77 -1.72
N GLN A 635 -26.44 15.18 -1.13
CA GLN A 635 -26.47 15.97 0.12
C GLN A 635 -27.30 17.25 -0.02
N TYR A 636 -28.13 17.52 1.00
CA TYR A 636 -29.02 18.67 1.04
C TYR A 636 -29.12 19.23 2.46
N LYS A 637 -29.37 20.53 2.53
CA LYS A 637 -29.46 21.24 3.80
C LYS A 637 -30.58 20.68 4.67
N GLY A 638 -30.22 20.32 5.90
CA GLY A 638 -31.16 19.86 6.92
C GLY A 638 -31.20 18.34 7.12
N GLN A 639 -30.40 17.57 6.38
CA GLN A 639 -30.17 16.16 6.74
C GLN A 639 -29.60 16.09 8.16
N TRP A 640 -29.99 15.06 8.91
CA TRP A 640 -29.44 14.83 10.24
C TRP A 640 -29.26 13.36 10.54
N PHE A 641 -28.26 13.07 11.37
CA PHE A 641 -28.01 11.77 11.98
C PHE A 641 -28.00 11.96 13.49
N GLU A 642 -28.70 11.09 14.21
CA GLU A 642 -28.87 11.16 15.65
C GLU A 642 -28.44 9.86 16.32
N LEU A 643 -27.67 10.01 17.40
CA LEU A 643 -27.23 8.94 18.27
C LEU A 643 -27.92 9.07 19.63
N ASP A 644 -28.54 7.99 20.10
CA ASP A 644 -29.02 7.82 21.47
C ASP A 644 -28.11 6.85 22.22
N MET A 645 -27.29 7.39 23.12
CA MET A 645 -26.37 6.60 23.95
C MET A 645 -27.06 5.88 25.12
N LYS A 646 -28.39 5.98 25.23
CA LYS A 646 -29.27 5.42 26.28
C LYS A 646 -29.05 5.94 27.70
N GLN A 647 -27.90 6.55 27.97
CA GLN A 647 -27.54 7.14 29.25
C GLN A 647 -26.78 8.45 29.05
N LEU A 648 -26.62 9.24 30.13
CA LEU A 648 -25.75 10.42 30.09
C LEU A 648 -24.29 9.97 30.02
N VAL A 649 -23.58 10.45 29.01
CA VAL A 649 -22.15 10.15 28.76
C VAL A 649 -21.37 11.46 28.76
N GLN A 650 -20.12 11.42 29.26
CA GLN A 650 -19.18 12.53 29.14
C GLN A 650 -18.27 12.34 27.93
N PHE A 651 -18.17 13.36 27.07
CA PHE A 651 -17.41 13.28 25.82
C PHE A 651 -17.05 14.67 25.30
N ASN A 652 -16.01 14.77 24.48
CA ASN A 652 -15.49 16.02 23.92
C ASN A 652 -14.94 15.88 22.49
N LYS A 653 -15.12 14.70 21.89
CA LYS A 653 -14.75 14.42 20.51
C LYS A 653 -15.68 13.37 19.92
N ILE A 654 -16.04 13.55 18.65
CA ILE A 654 -16.59 12.49 17.81
C ILE A 654 -15.78 12.34 16.53
N GLU A 655 -15.83 11.16 15.93
CA GLU A 655 -15.30 10.89 14.59
C GLU A 655 -16.41 10.32 13.72
N LEU A 656 -16.50 10.82 12.50
CA LEU A 656 -17.33 10.26 11.44
C LEU A 656 -16.40 9.59 10.43
N ASP A 657 -16.46 8.27 10.36
CA ASP A 657 -15.68 7.46 9.43
C ASP A 657 -16.50 7.22 8.16
N ASN A 658 -15.96 7.71 7.05
CA ASN A 658 -16.42 7.54 5.68
C ASN A 658 -15.33 6.86 4.83
N THR A 659 -14.35 6.20 5.44
CA THR A 659 -13.20 5.65 4.74
C THR A 659 -13.62 4.69 3.64
N TRP A 660 -14.75 3.98 3.79
CA TRP A 660 -15.30 3.11 2.75
C TRP A 660 -16.07 3.83 1.64
N ALA A 661 -16.63 5.02 1.89
CA ALA A 661 -17.19 5.90 0.85
C ALA A 661 -16.58 7.31 0.99
N LEU A 662 -15.31 7.46 0.57
CA LEU A 662 -14.46 8.60 0.93
C LEU A 662 -15.13 9.97 0.76
N TRP A 663 -15.86 10.14 -0.34
CA TRP A 663 -16.47 11.40 -0.76
C TRP A 663 -17.82 11.71 -0.11
N ASP A 664 -18.40 10.76 0.62
CA ASP A 664 -19.70 10.93 1.27
C ASP A 664 -19.61 11.62 2.65
N SER A 665 -18.48 12.28 2.97
CA SER A 665 -18.33 13.11 4.18
C SER A 665 -19.30 14.32 4.14
N PRO A 666 -19.80 14.82 5.28
CA PRO A 666 -20.74 15.94 5.29
C PRO A 666 -20.12 17.21 4.72
N ASN A 667 -20.77 17.88 3.76
CA ASN A 667 -20.25 19.09 3.13
C ASN A 667 -19.98 20.24 4.14
N ASN A 668 -20.97 20.50 4.99
CA ASN A 668 -20.88 21.35 6.18
C ASN A 668 -21.69 20.69 7.30
N TYR A 669 -21.22 20.77 8.55
CA TYR A 669 -21.94 20.20 9.69
C TYR A 669 -22.11 21.17 10.85
N SER A 670 -23.12 20.90 11.67
CA SER A 670 -23.21 21.37 13.05
C SER A 670 -23.53 20.20 13.97
N VAL A 671 -22.94 20.20 15.17
CA VAL A 671 -23.20 19.19 16.20
C VAL A 671 -23.99 19.81 17.33
N GLU A 672 -25.07 19.16 17.73
CA GLU A 672 -25.94 19.54 18.85
C GLU A 672 -26.07 18.36 19.82
N VAL A 673 -26.38 18.65 21.09
CA VAL A 673 -26.58 17.61 22.11
C VAL A 673 -27.92 17.79 22.83
N SER A 674 -28.43 16.70 23.39
CA SER A 674 -29.66 16.71 24.19
C SER A 674 -29.61 15.69 25.32
N ASN A 675 -30.37 15.95 26.39
CA ASN A 675 -30.61 14.97 27.47
C ASN A 675 -31.90 14.17 27.25
N ASN A 676 -32.82 14.65 26.40
CA ASN A 676 -34.17 14.08 26.27
C ASN A 676 -34.62 13.85 24.80
N GLY A 677 -33.76 14.14 23.82
CA GLY A 677 -34.05 14.00 22.38
C GLY A 677 -35.03 15.05 21.82
N LYS A 678 -35.59 15.93 22.67
CA LYS A 678 -36.59 16.94 22.29
C LYS A 678 -36.02 18.36 22.33
N ASN A 679 -35.35 18.70 23.42
CA ASN A 679 -34.73 20.01 23.63
C ASN A 679 -33.25 19.91 23.27
N TRP A 680 -32.83 20.64 22.25
CA TRP A 680 -31.47 20.60 21.71
C TRP A 680 -30.71 21.85 22.11
N SER A 681 -29.41 21.70 22.37
CA SER A 681 -28.52 22.82 22.60
C SER A 681 -28.37 23.69 21.35
N THR A 682 -27.82 24.90 21.50
CA THR A 682 -27.13 25.54 20.37
C THR A 682 -25.98 24.65 19.88
N PRO A 683 -25.53 24.80 18.62
CA PRO A 683 -24.41 24.01 18.12
C PRO A 683 -23.16 24.12 19.01
N ILE A 684 -22.62 22.97 19.41
CA ILE A 684 -21.39 22.86 20.20
C ILE A 684 -20.13 22.77 19.33
N ALA A 685 -20.31 22.46 18.05
CA ALA A 685 -19.27 22.47 17.02
C ALA A 685 -19.89 22.74 15.65
N THR A 686 -19.13 23.36 14.76
CA THR A 686 -19.44 23.53 13.34
C THR A 686 -18.19 23.35 12.50
N GLY A 687 -18.34 22.95 11.24
CA GLY A 687 -17.20 22.76 10.35
C GLY A 687 -17.58 22.16 9.01
N SER A 688 -16.57 21.67 8.30
CA SER A 688 -16.73 20.92 7.04
C SER A 688 -16.15 19.52 7.19
N GLY A 689 -16.75 18.57 6.49
CA GLY A 689 -16.26 17.20 6.43
C GLY A 689 -14.85 17.14 5.84
N THR A 690 -14.12 16.10 6.22
CA THR A 690 -12.81 15.75 5.66
C THR A 690 -12.93 14.39 4.99
N LEU A 691 -12.23 14.22 3.87
CA LEU A 691 -12.20 12.97 3.11
C LEU A 691 -11.75 11.80 4.00
N GLY A 692 -12.53 10.73 4.00
CA GLY A 692 -12.27 9.56 4.84
C GLY A 692 -12.73 9.75 6.28
N ILE A 693 -12.00 10.47 7.12
CA ILE A 693 -12.35 10.63 8.54
C ILE A 693 -12.52 12.11 8.88
N THR A 694 -13.70 12.46 9.40
CA THR A 694 -13.99 13.79 9.95
C THR A 694 -13.87 13.76 11.47
N GLU A 695 -12.77 14.31 12.00
CA GLU A 695 -12.59 14.52 13.44
C GLU A 695 -13.27 15.82 13.88
N ILE A 696 -14.15 15.73 14.88
CA ILE A 696 -14.88 16.88 15.43
C ILE A 696 -14.60 16.98 16.93
N LYS A 697 -13.89 18.03 17.35
CA LYS A 697 -13.54 18.33 18.75
C LYS A 697 -14.34 19.53 19.27
N PHE A 698 -14.72 19.47 20.53
CA PHE A 698 -15.50 20.53 21.20
C PHE A 698 -15.26 20.52 22.72
N PRO A 699 -15.66 21.57 23.47
CA PRO A 699 -15.58 21.57 24.93
C PRO A 699 -16.32 20.38 25.55
N LEU A 700 -15.87 19.88 26.71
CA LEU A 700 -16.46 18.72 27.40
C LEU A 700 -17.97 18.86 27.59
N GLN A 701 -18.70 17.85 27.12
CA GLN A 701 -20.15 17.74 27.24
C GLN A 701 -20.54 16.61 28.19
N ARG A 702 -21.75 16.69 28.76
CA ARG A 702 -22.44 15.60 29.46
C ARG A 702 -23.87 15.51 28.92
N ALA A 703 -24.12 14.56 28.03
CA ALA A 703 -25.40 14.43 27.33
C ALA A 703 -25.74 12.98 27.00
N ARG A 704 -27.00 12.71 26.63
CA ARG A 704 -27.45 11.37 26.18
C ARG A 704 -27.52 11.25 24.66
N TYR A 705 -27.89 12.34 23.99
CA TYR A 705 -28.07 12.38 22.56
C TYR A 705 -27.03 13.28 21.89
N ILE A 706 -26.58 12.86 20.72
CA ILE A 706 -25.75 13.64 19.80
C ILE A 706 -26.49 13.71 18.48
N ARG A 707 -26.62 14.91 17.90
CA ARG A 707 -27.14 15.08 16.54
C ARG A 707 -26.13 15.81 15.69
N VAL A 708 -25.78 15.21 14.56
CA VAL A 708 -25.00 15.84 13.50
C VAL A 708 -25.98 16.29 12.44
N LYS A 709 -26.00 17.57 12.12
CA LYS A 709 -26.79 18.13 11.01
C LYS A 709 -25.87 18.48 9.86
N GLN A 710 -26.23 18.05 8.66
CA GLN A 710 -25.58 18.46 7.41
C GLN A 710 -26.26 19.75 6.93
N ASN A 711 -25.51 20.86 6.88
CA ASN A 711 -26.06 22.21 6.64
C ASN A 711 -25.81 22.75 5.22
N GLY A 712 -25.08 22.00 4.40
CA GLY A 712 -24.66 22.35 3.05
C GLY A 712 -25.44 21.62 1.97
N THR A 713 -24.88 21.58 0.76
CA THR A 713 -25.43 20.84 -0.39
C THR A 713 -24.25 20.29 -1.19
N ASP A 714 -24.37 19.06 -1.67
CA ASP A 714 -23.43 18.45 -2.61
C ASP A 714 -24.21 17.76 -3.74
N PRO A 715 -24.02 18.17 -5.00
CA PRO A 715 -24.78 17.60 -6.12
C PRO A 715 -24.25 16.25 -6.62
N LEU A 716 -23.07 15.82 -6.16
CA LEU A 716 -22.39 14.61 -6.64
C LEU A 716 -22.52 13.45 -5.66
N TYR A 717 -22.38 13.73 -4.36
CA TYR A 717 -22.23 12.68 -3.34
C TYR A 717 -23.42 12.59 -2.40
N HIS A 718 -23.61 11.40 -1.84
CA HIS A 718 -24.56 11.20 -0.75
C HIS A 718 -23.90 11.64 0.56
N TRP A 719 -24.66 11.63 1.65
CA TRP A 719 -24.07 11.66 2.98
C TRP A 719 -24.16 10.26 3.56
N SER A 720 -23.04 9.74 4.06
CA SER A 720 -22.99 8.49 4.79
C SER A 720 -22.24 8.67 6.11
N ILE A 721 -22.34 7.67 6.97
CA ILE A 721 -21.48 7.45 8.12
C ILE A 721 -21.32 5.93 8.22
N TYR A 722 -20.11 5.41 8.04
CA TYR A 722 -19.81 3.99 8.23
C TYR A 722 -19.61 3.68 9.69
N GLU A 723 -18.84 4.51 10.39
CA GLU A 723 -18.68 4.37 11.82
C GLU A 723 -18.68 5.73 12.50
N LEU A 724 -19.51 5.88 13.53
CA LEU A 724 -19.50 7.01 14.46
C LEU A 724 -18.87 6.57 15.77
N SER A 725 -17.73 7.17 16.11
CA SER A 725 -17.03 6.93 17.37
C SER A 725 -17.10 8.16 18.27
N VAL A 726 -17.37 7.96 19.56
CA VAL A 726 -17.44 9.01 20.59
C VAL A 726 -16.29 8.84 21.56
N TYR A 727 -15.63 9.93 21.93
CA TYR A 727 -14.44 9.90 22.77
C TYR A 727 -14.53 10.88 23.94
N ASN A 728 -13.89 10.49 25.05
CA ASN A 728 -13.54 11.38 26.15
C ASN A 728 -12.01 11.47 26.21
N ILE A 729 -11.44 12.43 25.48
CA ILE A 729 -10.00 12.67 25.47
C ILE A 729 -9.62 13.54 26.66
N LYS A 730 -8.54 13.15 27.35
CA LYS A 730 -8.02 13.87 28.51
C LYS A 730 -7.27 15.13 28.12
#